data_AF-A0A2S9YJH1-F1
#
_entry.id   AF-A0A2S9YJH1-F1
#
_cell.length_a   1.000
_cell.length_b   1.000
_cell.length_c   1.000
_cell.angle_alpha   90.00
_cell.angle_beta   90.00
_cell.angle_gamma   90.00
#
_symmetry.space_group_name_H-M   'P 1'
#
loop_
_entity.id
_entity.type
_entity.pdbx_description
1 polymer ?
#
loop_
_entity_poly.entity_id
_entity_poly.type
_entity_poly.pdbx_seq_one_letter_code
_entity_poly.pdbx_strand_id
1 'polypeptide(L)'
;MAASQGADELRALARASVEELDSWLSQEIQDELGTRAYILRAIAWCRRGALARARADVDAALAKVPAHELVELTGALILYVTRDYDRALALLEGVARRHRYMAAQTLRVLVARAARLGWTADQREAQRALAELGVRDLRAHIQGLQASRGARPGASVEAEGERAWARLGEHGPEDVGARLEALEARAPGSVVVRGLLARLAMVCGRLDEAARLLGDDTGPLDERMALALARGELEAVTRRRLDASASARAWRVRGEALLELATRLDPEASERARHLDAASEALARAAEREPDNAITELLRALVASARGEADPSAGRRFVELYALAPGLLSDAARELALPLWVDGGMIDDRAQLGRICERARTLLTADRSSSPISYRTVREPGEDPGTARLRHLADPAVARATHAADAVDLGKAAQLLLRSIERGRKGRGAHRAASGRSLDAAQIEGFMADGYVHLRGAFPRALAESIVASAHRRLREDPARWLGGREVERRAAKLRGYDPEDPKTWPQGRLDVLGERSFTISEFSPFAERAVFQLLGDAARVRTRSWTSNLIAQYPYREPLRDWVPEPDQESWHLDSPSTHTRIDELRTGLLVFILFSDLSSAGGNSWLALDSPAKVARALAAAPEGVDFCHDDAGSAITRTCERFFEVTGEAGDLLLVHPLMLHSASPNPSTRIRFLGNPMVYLQAPLDHRRADPSPVERVIARALE
;
A
#
# COMPACT_ATOMS: atom_id res chain seq x y z
N MET A 1 -12.83 -2.38 26.29
CA MET A 1 -14.24 -2.05 25.99
C MET A 1 -14.46 -1.52 24.57
N ALA A 2 -13.73 -0.51 24.07
CA ALA A 2 -13.96 0.02 22.71
C ALA A 2 -13.70 -1.00 21.56
N ALA A 3 -12.65 -1.83 21.66
CA ALA A 3 -12.38 -2.86 20.66
C ALA A 3 -13.43 -4.01 20.63
N SER A 4 -14.17 -4.23 21.73
CA SER A 4 -15.30 -5.16 21.72
C SER A 4 -16.56 -4.47 21.16
N GLN A 5 -16.78 -3.18 21.45
CA GLN A 5 -17.88 -2.39 20.87
C GLN A 5 -17.82 -2.31 19.34
N GLY A 6 -16.68 -1.95 18.74
CA GLY A 6 -16.57 -1.92 17.26
C GLY A 6 -16.68 -3.29 16.59
N ALA A 7 -16.29 -4.37 17.29
CA ALA A 7 -16.50 -5.74 16.83
C ALA A 7 -17.98 -6.17 16.96
N ASP A 8 -18.68 -5.71 18.00
CA ASP A 8 -20.10 -5.96 18.22
C ASP A 8 -20.97 -5.12 17.27
N GLU A 9 -20.58 -3.88 16.93
CA GLU A 9 -21.23 -3.05 15.90
C GLU A 9 -21.09 -3.67 14.50
N LEU A 10 -19.92 -4.20 14.13
CA LEU A 10 -19.73 -4.93 12.86
C LEU A 10 -20.50 -6.26 12.82
N ARG A 11 -20.68 -6.91 13.97
CA ARG A 11 -21.51 -8.13 14.08
C ARG A 11 -22.99 -7.79 14.03
N ALA A 12 -23.42 -6.66 14.62
CA ALA A 12 -24.77 -6.15 14.56
C ALA A 12 -25.16 -5.75 13.13
N LEU A 13 -24.30 -5.00 12.43
CA LEU A 13 -24.45 -4.68 10.99
C LEU A 13 -24.62 -5.92 10.10
N ALA A 14 -23.84 -6.97 10.37
CA ALA A 14 -23.96 -8.22 9.63
C ALA A 14 -25.32 -8.92 9.83
N ARG A 15 -25.95 -8.72 11.00
CA ARG A 15 -27.22 -9.33 11.41
C ARG A 15 -28.45 -8.44 11.21
N ALA A 16 -28.25 -7.17 10.83
CA ALA A 16 -29.31 -6.19 10.68
C ALA A 16 -30.37 -6.62 9.63
N SER A 17 -31.60 -6.10 9.65
CA SER A 17 -32.56 -6.28 8.55
C SER A 17 -32.11 -5.50 7.28
N VAL A 18 -32.85 -5.62 6.18
CA VAL A 18 -32.62 -4.74 5.00
C VAL A 18 -33.00 -3.30 5.33
N GLU A 19 -34.14 -3.11 5.99
CA GLU A 19 -34.61 -1.79 6.44
C GLU A 19 -33.63 -1.14 7.42
N GLU A 20 -33.03 -1.93 8.31
CA GLU A 20 -31.97 -1.46 9.21
C GLU A 20 -30.68 -1.10 8.47
N LEU A 21 -30.33 -1.78 7.38
CA LEU A 21 -29.19 -1.34 6.56
C LEU A 21 -29.52 -0.10 5.72
N ASP A 22 -30.76 0.05 5.27
CA ASP A 22 -31.18 1.26 4.56
C ASP A 22 -31.24 2.48 5.50
N SER A 23 -31.59 2.27 6.77
CA SER A 23 -31.54 3.33 7.78
C SER A 23 -30.12 3.82 8.07
N TRP A 24 -29.07 3.04 7.76
CA TRP A 24 -27.65 3.50 7.81
C TRP A 24 -27.32 4.57 6.77
N LEU A 25 -28.20 4.80 5.80
CA LEU A 25 -28.14 5.95 4.90
C LEU A 25 -29.15 7.03 5.27
N SER A 26 -29.72 7.03 6.47
CA SER A 26 -30.50 8.16 6.96
C SER A 26 -29.67 9.45 6.92
N GLN A 27 -30.34 10.59 6.79
CA GLN A 27 -29.66 11.89 6.77
C GLN A 27 -28.78 12.07 8.02
N GLU A 28 -29.26 11.66 9.18
CA GLU A 28 -28.53 11.71 10.45
C GLU A 28 -27.21 10.91 10.42
N ILE A 29 -27.25 9.67 9.93
CA ILE A 29 -26.04 8.83 9.85
C ILE A 29 -25.12 9.29 8.71
N GLN A 30 -25.66 9.81 7.61
CA GLN A 30 -24.86 10.40 6.53
C GLN A 30 -24.16 11.69 6.97
N ASP A 31 -24.84 12.57 7.72
CA ASP A 31 -24.25 13.77 8.32
C ASP A 31 -23.11 13.38 9.28
N GLU A 32 -23.27 12.25 9.97
CA GLU A 32 -22.29 11.78 10.93
C GLU A 32 -21.11 11.01 10.32
N LEU A 33 -21.32 10.13 9.34
CA LEU A 33 -20.29 9.21 8.83
C LEU A 33 -19.82 9.56 7.41
N GLY A 34 -20.58 10.37 6.67
CA GLY A 34 -20.31 10.76 5.29
C GLY A 34 -20.23 9.54 4.35
N THR A 35 -19.25 9.56 3.44
CA THR A 35 -19.00 8.47 2.48
C THR A 35 -18.67 7.13 3.12
N ARG A 36 -18.29 7.09 4.41
CA ARG A 36 -17.99 5.85 5.13
C ARG A 36 -19.25 5.03 5.44
N ALA A 37 -20.42 5.66 5.54
CA ALA A 37 -21.69 4.95 5.75
C ALA A 37 -21.96 3.97 4.60
N TYR A 38 -21.82 4.43 3.36
CA TYR A 38 -21.92 3.62 2.15
C TYR A 38 -20.97 2.43 2.16
N ILE A 39 -19.69 2.65 2.53
CA ILE A 39 -18.72 1.56 2.56
C ILE A 39 -19.00 0.54 3.67
N LEU A 40 -19.44 0.96 4.85
CA LEU A 40 -19.81 0.03 5.92
C LEU A 40 -21.03 -0.81 5.53
N ARG A 41 -22.00 -0.18 4.84
CA ARG A 41 -23.17 -0.88 4.30
C ARG A 41 -22.78 -1.84 3.17
N ALA A 42 -21.89 -1.45 2.27
CA ALA A 42 -21.35 -2.31 1.22
C ALA A 42 -20.68 -3.57 1.80
N ILE A 43 -19.93 -3.45 2.91
CA ILE A 43 -19.34 -4.61 3.61
C ILE A 43 -20.44 -5.54 4.15
N ALA A 44 -21.54 -4.99 4.67
CA ALA A 44 -22.68 -5.78 5.10
C ALA A 44 -23.36 -6.50 3.91
N TRP A 45 -23.50 -5.83 2.76
CA TRP A 45 -23.99 -6.44 1.53
C TRP A 45 -23.12 -7.58 1.02
N CYS A 46 -21.79 -7.42 1.03
CA CYS A 46 -20.86 -8.50 0.69
C CYS A 46 -21.09 -9.74 1.56
N ARG A 47 -21.30 -9.58 2.87
CA ARG A 47 -21.54 -10.68 3.80
C ARG A 47 -22.87 -11.42 3.55
N ARG A 48 -23.83 -10.77 2.90
CA ARG A 48 -25.13 -11.35 2.51
C ARG A 48 -25.14 -11.90 1.08
N GLY A 49 -24.04 -11.80 0.34
CA GLY A 49 -24.00 -12.15 -1.07
C GLY A 49 -24.74 -11.16 -1.99
N ALA A 50 -25.09 -9.96 -1.49
CA ALA A 50 -25.71 -8.89 -2.28
C ALA A 50 -24.64 -8.07 -3.01
N LEU A 51 -23.94 -8.72 -3.96
CA LEU A 51 -22.75 -8.15 -4.58
C LEU A 51 -23.05 -6.93 -5.46
N ALA A 52 -24.23 -6.86 -6.08
CA ALA A 52 -24.61 -5.73 -6.92
C ALA A 52 -24.89 -4.48 -6.05
N ARG A 53 -25.60 -4.64 -4.93
CA ARG A 53 -25.81 -3.55 -3.96
C ARG A 53 -24.50 -3.06 -3.36
N ALA A 54 -23.57 -3.97 -3.04
CA ALA A 54 -22.26 -3.61 -2.54
C ALA A 54 -21.48 -2.72 -3.53
N ARG A 55 -21.49 -3.06 -4.84
CA ARG A 55 -20.87 -2.23 -5.88
C ARG A 55 -21.55 -0.87 -6.02
N ALA A 56 -22.88 -0.83 -6.02
CA ALA A 56 -23.63 0.42 -6.09
C ALA A 56 -23.31 1.37 -4.92
N ASP A 57 -23.12 0.84 -3.71
CA ASP A 57 -22.68 1.62 -2.56
C ASP A 57 -21.25 2.14 -2.71
N VAL A 58 -20.33 1.36 -3.30
CA VAL A 58 -18.98 1.85 -3.64
C VAL A 58 -19.08 2.98 -4.66
N ASP A 59 -19.89 2.84 -5.70
CA ASP A 59 -20.07 3.86 -6.74
C ASP A 59 -20.63 5.16 -6.13
N ALA A 60 -21.66 5.04 -5.29
CA ALA A 60 -22.23 6.17 -4.56
C ALA A 60 -21.21 6.86 -3.64
N ALA A 61 -20.34 6.09 -2.98
CA ALA A 61 -19.28 6.63 -2.14
C ALA A 61 -18.20 7.38 -2.94
N LEU A 62 -17.78 6.83 -4.09
CA LEU A 62 -16.74 7.40 -4.94
C LEU A 62 -17.22 8.62 -5.74
N ALA A 63 -18.51 8.70 -6.05
CA ALA A 63 -19.11 9.87 -6.71
C ALA A 63 -19.07 11.14 -5.85
N LYS A 64 -18.87 11.02 -4.52
CA LYS A 64 -18.77 12.15 -3.59
C LYS A 64 -17.31 12.61 -3.51
N VAL A 65 -16.99 13.72 -4.16
CA VAL A 65 -15.61 14.24 -4.26
C VAL A 65 -15.37 15.36 -3.23
N PRO A 66 -14.20 15.39 -2.54
CA PRO A 66 -13.18 14.34 -2.51
C PRO A 66 -13.61 13.16 -1.62
N ALA A 67 -13.48 11.94 -2.14
CA ALA A 67 -13.66 10.74 -1.35
C ALA A 67 -12.46 10.55 -0.40
N HIS A 68 -12.73 10.07 0.82
CA HIS A 68 -11.68 9.81 1.80
C HIS A 68 -10.80 8.64 1.33
N GLU A 69 -9.49 8.72 1.50
CA GLU A 69 -8.52 7.72 1.01
C GLU A 69 -8.81 6.28 1.47
N LEU A 70 -9.28 6.10 2.72
CA LEU A 70 -9.69 4.81 3.27
C LEU A 70 -11.01 4.30 2.67
N VAL A 71 -11.89 5.20 2.23
CA VAL A 71 -13.11 4.85 1.48
C VAL A 71 -12.70 4.33 0.11
N GLU A 72 -11.73 4.96 -0.55
CA GLU A 72 -11.24 4.52 -1.85
C GLU A 72 -10.49 3.17 -1.76
N LEU A 73 -9.58 3.02 -0.78
CA LEU A 73 -8.87 1.77 -0.53
C LEU A 73 -9.84 0.63 -0.22
N THR A 74 -10.82 0.87 0.65
CA THR A 74 -11.79 -0.17 1.03
C THR A 74 -12.78 -0.44 -0.10
N GLY A 75 -13.21 0.59 -0.84
CA GLY A 75 -14.01 0.44 -2.04
C GLY A 75 -13.32 -0.46 -3.06
N ALA A 76 -12.00 -0.31 -3.25
CA ALA A 76 -11.24 -1.18 -4.14
C ALA A 76 -11.22 -2.65 -3.67
N LEU A 77 -11.11 -2.88 -2.35
CA LEU A 77 -11.21 -4.24 -1.79
C LEU A 77 -12.61 -4.83 -1.99
N ILE A 78 -13.66 -4.02 -1.84
CA ILE A 78 -15.04 -4.45 -2.08
C ILE A 78 -15.25 -4.77 -3.56
N LEU A 79 -14.79 -3.93 -4.48
CA LEU A 79 -14.84 -4.20 -5.92
C LEU A 79 -14.18 -5.54 -6.24
N TYR A 80 -13.02 -5.84 -5.66
CA TYR A 80 -12.36 -7.14 -5.82
C TYR A 80 -13.24 -8.31 -5.31
N VAL A 81 -13.81 -8.20 -4.12
CA VAL A 81 -14.69 -9.24 -3.52
C VAL A 81 -15.95 -9.45 -4.36
N THR A 82 -16.48 -8.37 -4.91
CA THR A 82 -17.67 -8.35 -5.78
C THR A 82 -17.36 -8.67 -7.25
N ARG A 83 -16.12 -9.10 -7.54
CA ARG A 83 -15.65 -9.63 -8.83
C ARG A 83 -15.51 -8.58 -9.94
N ASP A 84 -15.39 -7.32 -9.55
CA ASP A 84 -15.07 -6.21 -10.44
C ASP A 84 -13.57 -5.91 -10.36
N TYR A 85 -12.76 -6.87 -10.83
CA TYR A 85 -11.31 -6.88 -10.59
C TYR A 85 -10.57 -5.73 -11.28
N ASP A 86 -10.96 -5.39 -12.50
CA ASP A 86 -10.29 -4.34 -13.28
C ASP A 86 -10.44 -2.99 -12.58
N ARG A 87 -11.67 -2.63 -12.18
CA ARG A 87 -11.94 -1.41 -11.41
C ARG A 87 -11.29 -1.46 -10.04
N ALA A 88 -11.24 -2.62 -9.39
CA ALA A 88 -10.54 -2.76 -8.11
C ALA A 88 -9.05 -2.41 -8.23
N LEU A 89 -8.35 -2.99 -9.20
CA LEU A 89 -6.91 -2.75 -9.40
C LEU A 89 -6.63 -1.32 -9.86
N ALA A 90 -7.45 -0.78 -10.78
CA ALA A 90 -7.36 0.61 -11.21
C ALA A 90 -7.56 1.61 -10.04
N LEU A 91 -8.51 1.32 -9.13
CA LEU A 91 -8.73 2.16 -7.96
C LEU A 91 -7.57 2.06 -6.96
N LEU A 92 -6.99 0.87 -6.73
CA LEU A 92 -5.77 0.72 -5.92
C LEU A 92 -4.61 1.53 -6.50
N GLU A 93 -4.40 1.45 -7.82
CA GLU A 93 -3.38 2.22 -8.52
C GLU A 93 -3.62 3.73 -8.35
N GLY A 94 -4.85 4.18 -8.54
CA GLY A 94 -5.26 5.57 -8.35
C GLY A 94 -5.07 6.07 -6.92
N VAL A 95 -5.34 5.25 -5.91
CA VAL A 95 -5.09 5.57 -4.49
C VAL A 95 -3.59 5.70 -4.25
N ALA A 96 -2.78 4.76 -4.74
CA ALA A 96 -1.33 4.82 -4.57
C ALA A 96 -0.71 6.06 -5.20
N ARG A 97 -1.22 6.48 -6.36
CA ARG A 97 -0.76 7.66 -7.08
C ARG A 97 -1.13 8.97 -6.37
N ARG A 98 -2.34 9.08 -5.84
CA ARG A 98 -2.87 10.30 -5.21
C ARG A 98 -2.43 10.46 -3.75
N HIS A 99 -2.24 9.37 -3.03
CA HIS A 99 -1.98 9.36 -1.59
C HIS A 99 -0.60 8.76 -1.28
N ARG A 100 0.46 9.56 -1.45
CA ARG A 100 1.86 9.10 -1.35
C ARG A 100 2.21 8.40 -0.03
N TYR A 101 1.58 8.78 1.08
CA TYR A 101 1.80 8.15 2.40
C TYR A 101 1.21 6.72 2.50
N MET A 102 0.19 6.40 1.71
CA MET A 102 -0.40 5.05 1.63
C MET A 102 0.14 4.23 0.45
N ALA A 103 0.87 4.85 -0.47
CA ALA A 103 1.27 4.26 -1.74
C ALA A 103 1.91 2.88 -1.59
N ALA A 104 2.89 2.73 -0.70
CA ALA A 104 3.58 1.45 -0.49
C ALA A 104 2.63 0.34 0.03
N GLN A 105 1.72 0.66 0.95
CA GLN A 105 0.74 -0.30 1.46
C GLN A 105 -0.26 -0.69 0.37
N THR A 106 -0.78 0.30 -0.36
CA THR A 106 -1.76 0.10 -1.43
C THR A 106 -1.18 -0.72 -2.57
N LEU A 107 0.06 -0.45 -2.99
CA LEU A 107 0.76 -1.21 -4.03
C LEU A 107 1.00 -2.67 -3.61
N ARG A 108 1.32 -2.94 -2.34
CA ARG A 108 1.42 -4.32 -1.83
C ARG A 108 0.09 -5.07 -1.91
N VAL A 109 -1.02 -4.40 -1.62
CA VAL A 109 -2.36 -4.97 -1.82
C VAL A 109 -2.61 -5.27 -3.29
N LEU A 110 -2.31 -4.32 -4.18
CA LEU A 110 -2.45 -4.49 -5.64
C LEU A 110 -1.65 -5.70 -6.13
N VAL A 111 -0.35 -5.78 -5.79
CA VAL A 111 0.52 -6.92 -6.16
C VAL A 111 -0.08 -8.25 -5.70
N ALA A 112 -0.55 -8.33 -4.45
CA ALA A 112 -1.14 -9.55 -3.92
C ALA A 112 -2.45 -9.95 -4.61
N ARG A 113 -3.26 -8.97 -5.05
CA ARG A 113 -4.54 -9.21 -5.75
C ARG A 113 -4.32 -9.59 -7.22
N ALA A 114 -3.44 -8.88 -7.92
CA ALA A 114 -3.07 -9.20 -9.30
C ALA A 114 -2.47 -10.62 -9.39
N ALA A 115 -1.63 -11.01 -8.44
CA ALA A 115 -1.03 -12.35 -8.39
C ALA A 115 -2.07 -13.48 -8.28
N ARG A 116 -3.17 -13.28 -7.53
CA ARG A 116 -4.24 -14.28 -7.40
C ARG A 116 -5.03 -14.49 -8.69
N LEU A 117 -5.08 -13.48 -9.54
CA LEU A 117 -5.76 -13.54 -10.83
C LEU A 117 -4.85 -14.01 -11.97
N GLY A 118 -3.52 -14.08 -11.74
CA GLY A 118 -2.53 -14.31 -12.79
C GLY A 118 -2.28 -13.06 -13.65
N TRP A 119 -2.71 -11.89 -13.21
CA TRP A 119 -2.56 -10.62 -13.92
C TRP A 119 -1.15 -10.08 -13.75
N THR A 120 -0.18 -10.81 -14.30
CA THR A 120 1.23 -10.60 -14.02
C THR A 120 1.80 -9.31 -14.60
N ALA A 121 1.20 -8.75 -15.66
CA ALA A 121 1.55 -7.43 -16.17
C ALA A 121 1.22 -6.34 -15.13
N ASP A 122 -0.02 -6.33 -14.62
CA ASP A 122 -0.44 -5.41 -13.56
C ASP A 122 0.39 -5.61 -12.27
N GLN A 123 0.74 -6.86 -11.96
CA GLN A 123 1.64 -7.19 -10.85
C GLN A 123 3.04 -6.59 -11.03
N ARG A 124 3.67 -6.74 -12.21
CA ARG A 124 5.00 -6.18 -12.52
C ARG A 124 4.99 -4.65 -12.43
N GLU A 125 3.98 -4.02 -13.00
CA GLU A 125 3.82 -2.56 -12.96
C GLU A 125 3.79 -2.05 -11.51
N ALA A 126 2.98 -2.67 -10.67
CA ALA A 126 2.90 -2.30 -9.25
C ALA A 126 4.20 -2.62 -8.48
N GLN A 127 4.91 -3.70 -8.82
CA GLN A 127 6.22 -4.00 -8.23
C GLN A 127 7.28 -2.96 -8.60
N ARG A 128 7.29 -2.48 -9.85
CA ARG A 128 8.17 -1.39 -10.29
C ARG A 128 7.86 -0.09 -9.53
N ALA A 129 6.59 0.29 -9.44
CA ALA A 129 6.17 1.45 -8.66
C ALA A 129 6.56 1.34 -7.18
N LEU A 130 6.50 0.12 -6.60
CA LEU A 130 6.94 -0.10 -5.22
C LEU A 130 8.46 0.07 -5.06
N ALA A 131 9.24 -0.39 -6.04
CA ALA A 131 10.70 -0.23 -6.06
C ALA A 131 11.11 1.26 -6.16
N GLU A 132 10.39 2.06 -6.95
CA GLU A 132 10.60 3.51 -7.08
C GLU A 132 10.37 4.26 -5.76
N LEU A 133 9.51 3.75 -4.88
CA LEU A 133 9.32 4.28 -3.52
C LEU A 133 10.44 3.90 -2.54
N GLY A 134 11.52 3.26 -3.01
CA GLY A 134 12.62 2.76 -2.18
C GLY A 134 12.25 1.54 -1.35
N VAL A 135 11.05 0.96 -1.55
CA VAL A 135 10.60 -0.24 -0.86
C VAL A 135 11.14 -1.45 -1.62
N ARG A 136 12.36 -1.87 -1.27
CA ARG A 136 12.92 -3.12 -1.78
C ARG A 136 12.20 -4.30 -1.12
N ASP A 137 11.45 -5.07 -1.90
CA ASP A 137 11.00 -6.39 -1.47
C ASP A 137 12.21 -7.34 -1.49
N LEU A 138 12.87 -7.46 -0.35
CA LEU A 138 14.03 -8.34 -0.18
C LEU A 138 13.70 -9.79 -0.61
N ARG A 139 12.45 -10.23 -0.48
CA ARG A 139 12.03 -11.59 -0.85
C ARG A 139 11.96 -11.76 -2.36
N ALA A 140 11.37 -10.79 -3.07
CA ALA A 140 11.35 -10.77 -4.53
C ALA A 140 12.76 -10.58 -5.13
N HIS A 141 13.61 -9.77 -4.49
CA HIS A 141 15.01 -9.62 -4.88
C HIS A 141 15.82 -10.90 -4.69
N ILE A 142 15.65 -11.61 -3.57
CA ILE A 142 16.27 -12.92 -3.30
C ILE A 142 15.76 -13.98 -4.29
N GLN A 143 14.46 -14.02 -4.59
CA GLN A 143 13.89 -14.92 -5.61
C GLN A 143 14.43 -14.59 -7.01
N GLY A 144 14.55 -13.30 -7.36
CA GLY A 144 15.18 -12.84 -8.59
C GLY A 144 16.64 -13.27 -8.71
N LEU A 145 17.42 -13.15 -7.63
CA LEU A 145 18.81 -13.60 -7.54
C LEU A 145 18.95 -15.13 -7.56
N GLN A 146 18.04 -15.86 -6.94
CA GLN A 146 18.00 -17.33 -6.97
C GLN A 146 17.64 -17.84 -8.37
N ALA A 147 16.75 -17.13 -9.06
CA ALA A 147 16.31 -17.51 -10.39
C ALA A 147 17.28 -17.07 -11.51
N SER A 148 18.08 -16.01 -11.30
CA SER A 148 19.24 -15.70 -12.15
C SER A 148 20.42 -16.64 -11.91
N ARG A 149 20.53 -17.22 -10.69
CA ARG A 149 21.46 -18.31 -10.35
C ARG A 149 20.98 -19.71 -10.77
N GLY A 150 19.81 -19.83 -11.39
CA GLY A 150 19.19 -21.09 -11.82
C GLY A 150 19.77 -21.70 -13.10
N ALA A 151 20.90 -21.22 -13.61
CA ALA A 151 21.67 -21.95 -14.61
C ALA A 151 22.40 -23.09 -13.91
N ARG A 152 21.80 -24.29 -13.87
CA ARG A 152 22.56 -25.50 -13.55
C ARG A 152 23.63 -25.64 -14.64
N PRO A 153 24.93 -25.74 -14.29
CA PRO A 153 25.97 -26.07 -15.26
C PRO A 153 25.58 -27.41 -15.94
N GLY A 154 25.37 -27.39 -17.26
CA GLY A 154 25.05 -28.59 -18.05
C GLY A 154 23.58 -28.79 -18.48
N ALA A 155 22.68 -27.81 -18.32
CA ALA A 155 21.34 -27.91 -18.92
C ALA A 155 21.38 -27.71 -20.45
N SER A 156 20.57 -28.47 -21.21
CA SER A 156 20.46 -28.28 -22.67
C SER A 156 19.78 -26.96 -23.03
N VAL A 157 20.02 -26.47 -24.25
CA VAL A 157 19.42 -25.22 -24.77
C VAL A 157 17.89 -25.30 -24.75
N GLU A 158 17.33 -26.48 -25.05
CA GLU A 158 15.88 -26.73 -24.99
C GLU A 158 15.35 -26.57 -23.58
N ALA A 159 16.04 -27.13 -22.58
CA ALA A 159 15.64 -27.00 -21.19
C ALA A 159 15.78 -25.55 -20.67
N GLU A 160 16.77 -24.80 -21.15
CA GLU A 160 16.87 -23.36 -20.90
C GLU A 160 15.68 -22.59 -21.50
N GLY A 161 15.29 -22.94 -22.73
CA GLY A 161 14.14 -22.35 -23.43
C GLY A 161 12.83 -22.56 -22.69
N GLU A 162 12.52 -23.81 -22.32
CA GLU A 162 11.28 -24.13 -21.58
C GLU A 162 11.21 -23.42 -20.22
N ARG A 163 12.35 -23.26 -19.54
CA ARG A 163 12.43 -22.47 -18.30
C ARG A 163 12.19 -20.98 -18.52
N ALA A 164 12.68 -20.43 -19.64
CA ALA A 164 12.37 -19.05 -20.00
C ALA A 164 10.88 -18.89 -20.28
N TRP A 165 10.29 -19.80 -21.05
CA TRP A 165 8.87 -19.81 -21.39
C TRP A 165 7.96 -19.92 -20.16
N ALA A 166 8.26 -20.82 -19.22
CA ALA A 166 7.49 -20.98 -17.99
C ALA A 166 7.41 -19.69 -17.15
N ARG A 167 8.35 -18.75 -17.37
CA ARG A 167 8.42 -17.45 -16.69
C ARG A 167 7.96 -16.28 -17.56
N LEU A 168 7.29 -16.55 -18.68
CA LEU A 168 6.62 -15.52 -19.49
C LEU A 168 5.66 -14.68 -18.66
N GLY A 169 4.92 -15.35 -17.77
CA GLY A 169 4.10 -14.68 -16.76
C GLY A 169 4.90 -13.67 -15.95
N GLU A 170 6.08 -14.03 -15.44
CA GLU A 170 6.88 -13.20 -14.54
C GLU A 170 7.64 -12.06 -15.24
N HIS A 171 8.37 -12.35 -16.32
CA HIS A 171 9.25 -11.37 -16.98
C HIS A 171 8.57 -10.63 -18.14
N GLY A 172 7.52 -11.20 -18.72
CA GLY A 172 6.85 -10.63 -19.88
C GLY A 172 7.50 -11.01 -21.22
N PRO A 173 6.85 -10.63 -22.33
CA PRO A 173 7.20 -11.12 -23.66
C PRO A 173 8.54 -10.61 -24.18
N GLU A 174 8.93 -9.37 -23.87
CA GLU A 174 10.18 -8.76 -24.32
C GLU A 174 11.39 -9.48 -23.72
N ASP A 175 11.44 -9.60 -22.39
CA ASP A 175 12.53 -10.26 -21.67
C ASP A 175 12.65 -11.75 -22.03
N VAL A 176 11.52 -12.45 -22.20
CA VAL A 176 11.53 -13.85 -22.64
C VAL A 176 11.97 -13.96 -24.09
N GLY A 177 11.54 -13.04 -24.97
CA GLY A 177 11.97 -12.98 -26.36
C GLY A 177 13.47 -12.84 -26.49
N ALA A 178 14.06 -11.84 -25.82
CA ALA A 178 15.50 -11.62 -25.83
C ALA A 178 16.30 -12.86 -25.37
N ARG A 179 15.79 -13.60 -24.37
CA ARG A 179 16.41 -14.85 -23.90
C ARG A 179 16.30 -15.97 -24.95
N LEU A 180 15.14 -16.14 -25.57
CA LEU A 180 14.93 -17.17 -26.59
C LEU A 180 15.76 -16.89 -27.85
N GLU A 181 15.86 -15.62 -28.26
CA GLU A 181 16.74 -15.19 -29.37
C GLU A 181 18.21 -15.46 -29.07
N ALA A 182 18.67 -15.20 -27.84
CA ALA A 182 20.02 -15.54 -27.42
C ALA A 182 20.28 -17.06 -27.41
N LEU A 183 19.27 -17.87 -27.07
CA LEU A 183 19.36 -19.33 -27.14
C LEU A 183 19.39 -19.83 -28.58
N GLU A 184 18.59 -19.25 -29.48
CA GLU A 184 18.61 -19.56 -30.91
C GLU A 184 19.98 -19.21 -31.53
N ALA A 185 20.58 -18.08 -31.14
CA ALA A 185 21.92 -17.71 -31.58
C ALA A 185 23.01 -18.70 -31.10
N ARG A 186 22.84 -19.28 -29.90
CA ARG A 186 23.76 -20.27 -29.32
C ARG A 186 23.63 -21.66 -29.94
N ALA A 187 22.42 -22.05 -30.36
CA ALA A 187 22.17 -23.32 -31.04
C ALA A 187 21.18 -23.13 -32.21
N PRO A 188 21.66 -22.59 -33.35
CA PRO A 188 20.82 -22.33 -34.50
C PRO A 188 20.13 -23.59 -35.00
N GLY A 189 18.83 -23.50 -35.27
CA GLY A 189 18.07 -24.62 -35.83
C GLY A 189 17.46 -25.57 -34.80
N SER A 190 17.55 -25.28 -33.49
CA SER A 190 16.80 -26.03 -32.48
C SER A 190 15.29 -25.93 -32.75
N VAL A 191 14.63 -27.07 -32.95
CA VAL A 191 13.19 -27.13 -33.23
C VAL A 191 12.38 -26.65 -32.02
N VAL A 192 12.84 -26.93 -30.80
CA VAL A 192 12.19 -26.50 -29.57
C VAL A 192 12.27 -24.99 -29.41
N VAL A 193 13.46 -24.39 -29.57
CA VAL A 193 13.64 -22.93 -29.41
C VAL A 193 12.85 -22.17 -30.47
N ARG A 194 12.90 -22.59 -31.74
CA ARG A 194 12.06 -22.01 -32.80
C ARG A 194 10.56 -22.18 -32.53
N GLY A 195 10.15 -23.32 -31.98
CA GLY A 195 8.80 -23.53 -31.49
C GLY A 195 8.41 -22.51 -30.41
N LEU A 196 9.24 -22.29 -29.40
CA LEU A 196 9.02 -21.31 -28.34
C LEU A 196 8.97 -19.86 -28.86
N LEU A 197 9.83 -19.50 -29.82
CA LEU A 197 9.78 -18.21 -30.51
C LEU A 197 8.47 -18.04 -31.28
N ALA A 198 8.00 -19.08 -31.98
CA ALA A 198 6.73 -19.05 -32.70
C ALA A 198 5.54 -18.90 -31.74
N ARG A 199 5.57 -19.57 -30.58
CA ARG A 199 4.57 -19.40 -29.51
C ARG A 199 4.56 -17.97 -28.99
N LEU A 200 5.73 -17.39 -28.75
CA LEU A 200 5.85 -16.01 -28.31
C LEU A 200 5.31 -15.04 -29.36
N ALA A 201 5.60 -15.28 -30.65
CA ALA A 201 5.04 -14.51 -31.75
C ALA A 201 3.50 -14.60 -31.77
N MET A 202 2.91 -15.79 -31.58
CA MET A 202 1.46 -15.98 -31.46
C MET A 202 0.86 -15.25 -30.25
N VAL A 203 1.51 -15.28 -29.08
CA VAL A 203 1.10 -14.50 -27.88
C VAL A 203 1.12 -12.99 -28.17
N CYS A 204 2.05 -12.54 -29.02
CA CYS A 204 2.18 -11.15 -29.45
C CYS A 204 1.30 -10.78 -30.65
N GLY A 205 0.50 -11.71 -31.19
CA GLY A 205 -0.34 -11.46 -32.38
C GLY A 205 0.43 -11.40 -33.71
N ARG A 206 1.71 -11.80 -33.73
CA ARG A 206 2.58 -11.77 -34.91
C ARG A 206 2.51 -13.10 -35.67
N LEU A 207 1.36 -13.40 -36.29
CA LEU A 207 1.10 -14.70 -36.92
C LEU A 207 2.01 -15.01 -38.12
N ASP A 208 2.36 -14.00 -38.91
CA ASP A 208 3.27 -14.19 -40.07
C ASP A 208 4.70 -14.54 -39.63
N GLU A 209 5.13 -13.97 -38.51
CA GLU A 209 6.41 -14.34 -37.91
C GLU A 209 6.39 -15.75 -37.34
N ALA A 210 5.31 -16.12 -36.64
CA ALA A 210 5.11 -17.49 -36.17
C ALA A 210 5.16 -18.50 -37.34
N ALA A 211 4.51 -18.18 -38.47
CA ALA A 211 4.53 -19.01 -39.67
C ALA A 211 5.96 -19.19 -40.22
N ARG A 212 6.72 -18.09 -40.36
CA ARG A 212 8.13 -18.14 -40.81
C ARG A 212 9.02 -18.98 -39.89
N LEU A 213 8.81 -18.88 -38.56
CA LEU A 213 9.59 -19.62 -37.58
C LEU A 213 9.31 -21.14 -37.59
N LEU A 214 8.06 -21.54 -37.83
CA LEU A 214 7.65 -22.95 -37.88
C LEU A 214 7.98 -23.63 -39.21
N GLY A 215 7.97 -22.88 -40.32
CA GLY A 215 8.14 -23.42 -41.67
C GLY A 215 7.02 -24.39 -42.08
N ASP A 216 7.07 -24.89 -43.32
CA ASP A 216 5.93 -25.56 -43.94
C ASP A 216 5.69 -27.00 -43.45
N ASP A 217 6.73 -27.75 -43.02
CA ASP A 217 6.52 -29.16 -42.59
C ASP A 217 7.42 -29.68 -41.44
N THR A 218 8.34 -28.87 -40.91
CA THR A 218 9.33 -29.31 -39.90
C THR A 218 9.09 -28.81 -38.47
N GLY A 219 8.16 -27.87 -38.27
CA GLY A 219 7.82 -27.33 -36.94
C GLY A 219 7.10 -28.32 -36.01
N PRO A 220 7.09 -28.08 -34.69
CA PRO A 220 6.35 -28.92 -33.76
C PRO A 220 4.83 -28.86 -34.00
N LEU A 221 4.15 -30.01 -33.79
CA LEU A 221 2.75 -30.23 -34.22
C LEU A 221 1.77 -29.26 -33.55
N ASP A 222 1.89 -29.08 -32.24
CA ASP A 222 0.96 -28.30 -31.43
C ASP A 222 0.95 -26.83 -31.85
N GLU A 223 2.13 -26.26 -32.08
CA GLU A 223 2.32 -24.88 -32.52
C GLU A 223 1.71 -24.65 -33.89
N ARG A 224 1.90 -25.59 -34.83
CA ARG A 224 1.29 -25.50 -36.16
C ARG A 224 -0.23 -25.62 -36.11
N MET A 225 -0.76 -26.53 -35.29
CA MET A 225 -2.21 -26.65 -35.13
C MET A 225 -2.80 -25.37 -34.54
N ALA A 226 -2.15 -24.78 -33.53
CA ALA A 226 -2.57 -23.52 -32.94
C ALA A 226 -2.52 -22.35 -33.94
N LEU A 227 -1.44 -22.27 -34.74
CA LEU A 227 -1.31 -21.27 -35.80
C LEU A 227 -2.37 -21.45 -36.90
N ALA A 228 -2.60 -22.68 -37.37
CA ALA A 228 -3.62 -22.98 -38.38
C ALA A 228 -5.02 -22.62 -37.88
N LEU A 229 -5.35 -22.93 -36.63
CA LEU A 229 -6.59 -22.48 -35.98
C LEU A 229 -6.69 -20.94 -35.98
N ALA A 230 -5.62 -20.25 -35.59
CA ALA A 230 -5.58 -18.78 -35.55
C ALA A 230 -5.70 -18.13 -36.94
N ARG A 231 -5.26 -18.80 -38.00
CA ARG A 231 -5.42 -18.39 -39.41
C ARG A 231 -6.77 -18.77 -40.01
N GLY A 232 -7.63 -19.46 -39.25
CA GLY A 232 -8.94 -19.92 -39.72
C GLY A 232 -8.90 -21.14 -40.64
N GLU A 233 -7.79 -21.88 -40.67
CA GLU A 233 -7.57 -23.08 -41.49
C GLU A 233 -8.19 -24.33 -40.82
N LEU A 234 -9.48 -24.25 -40.48
CA LEU A 234 -10.16 -25.20 -39.59
C LEU A 234 -10.14 -26.63 -40.13
N GLU A 235 -10.39 -26.82 -41.41
CA GLU A 235 -10.38 -28.14 -42.04
C GLU A 235 -8.99 -28.79 -42.01
N ALA A 236 -7.92 -28.00 -42.05
CA ALA A 236 -6.56 -28.51 -41.93
C ALA A 236 -6.31 -29.04 -40.51
N VAL A 237 -6.81 -28.35 -39.49
CA VAL A 237 -6.71 -28.75 -38.08
C VAL A 237 -7.52 -30.03 -37.82
N THR A 238 -8.75 -30.11 -38.32
CA THR A 238 -9.64 -31.25 -38.06
C THR A 238 -9.23 -32.52 -38.79
N ARG A 239 -8.73 -32.41 -40.03
CA ARG A 239 -8.28 -33.58 -40.83
C ARG A 239 -6.93 -34.15 -40.40
N ARG A 240 -6.14 -33.42 -39.60
CA ARG A 240 -4.83 -33.89 -39.14
C ARG A 240 -5.00 -35.24 -38.40
N ARG A 241 -4.09 -36.19 -38.55
CA ARG A 241 -4.17 -37.44 -37.76
C ARG A 241 -3.63 -37.19 -36.35
N LEU A 242 -4.40 -37.51 -35.31
CA LEU A 242 -3.92 -37.59 -33.93
C LEU A 242 -4.04 -39.03 -33.46
N ASP A 243 -3.03 -39.52 -32.76
CA ASP A 243 -3.02 -40.83 -32.14
C ASP A 243 -3.10 -40.70 -30.60
N ALA A 244 -2.98 -41.81 -29.89
CA ALA A 244 -3.04 -41.83 -28.43
C ALA A 244 -1.91 -41.03 -27.76
N SER A 245 -0.79 -40.77 -28.45
CA SER A 245 0.35 -40.01 -27.93
C SER A 245 0.19 -38.49 -28.10
N ALA A 246 -0.81 -38.04 -28.87
CA ALA A 246 -1.07 -36.62 -29.07
C ALA A 246 -1.31 -35.88 -27.74
N SER A 247 -0.80 -34.65 -27.67
CA SER A 247 -0.86 -33.81 -26.48
C SER A 247 -2.29 -33.35 -26.17
N ALA A 248 -2.52 -32.92 -24.93
CA ALA A 248 -3.79 -32.29 -24.55
C ALA A 248 -4.10 -31.05 -25.40
N ARG A 249 -3.08 -30.24 -25.73
CA ARG A 249 -3.23 -29.03 -26.55
C ARG A 249 -3.65 -29.35 -27.98
N ALA A 250 -3.10 -30.38 -28.62
CA ALA A 250 -3.51 -30.81 -29.96
C ALA A 250 -4.98 -31.22 -30.00
N TRP A 251 -5.41 -32.04 -29.02
CA TRP A 251 -6.82 -32.43 -28.88
C TRP A 251 -7.74 -31.25 -28.61
N ARG A 252 -7.30 -30.30 -27.79
CA ARG A 252 -8.05 -29.07 -27.48
C ARG A 252 -8.24 -28.18 -28.71
N VAL A 253 -7.16 -27.93 -29.46
CA VAL A 253 -7.18 -27.13 -30.69
C VAL A 253 -8.07 -27.78 -31.75
N ARG A 254 -8.07 -29.12 -31.86
CA ARG A 254 -9.05 -29.84 -32.68
C ARG A 254 -10.49 -29.60 -32.22
N GLY A 255 -10.74 -29.72 -30.92
CA GLY A 255 -12.07 -29.48 -30.36
C GLY A 255 -12.58 -28.07 -30.66
N GLU A 256 -11.71 -27.06 -30.54
CA GLU A 256 -12.03 -25.66 -30.88
C GLU A 256 -12.33 -25.48 -32.39
N ALA A 257 -11.53 -26.09 -33.27
CA ALA A 257 -11.77 -26.03 -34.71
C ALA A 257 -13.09 -26.69 -35.12
N LEU A 258 -13.44 -27.83 -34.51
CA LEU A 258 -14.70 -28.53 -34.75
C LEU A 258 -15.90 -27.73 -34.25
N LEU A 259 -15.78 -27.10 -33.06
CA LEU A 259 -16.79 -26.18 -32.55
C LEU A 259 -17.01 -25.01 -33.51
N GLU A 260 -15.95 -24.38 -33.98
CA GLU A 260 -16.01 -23.26 -34.93
C GLU A 260 -16.60 -23.67 -36.30
N LEU A 261 -16.33 -24.88 -36.78
CA LEU A 261 -17.01 -25.41 -37.98
C LEU A 261 -18.51 -25.61 -37.73
N ALA A 262 -18.87 -26.15 -36.56
CA ALA A 262 -20.27 -26.37 -36.20
C ALA A 262 -21.07 -25.06 -36.08
N THR A 263 -20.47 -23.96 -35.60
CA THR A 263 -21.15 -22.66 -35.49
C THR A 263 -21.39 -21.98 -36.84
N ARG A 264 -20.68 -22.37 -37.89
CA ARG A 264 -20.88 -21.87 -39.27
C ARG A 264 -21.99 -22.58 -40.03
N LEU A 265 -22.47 -23.71 -39.51
CA LEU A 265 -23.50 -24.53 -40.14
C LEU A 265 -24.89 -24.17 -39.60
N ASP A 266 -25.91 -24.48 -40.40
CA ASP A 266 -27.31 -24.36 -40.00
C ASP A 266 -27.57 -25.17 -38.70
N PRO A 267 -28.31 -24.62 -37.71
CA PRO A 267 -28.67 -25.32 -36.48
C PRO A 267 -29.26 -26.72 -36.67
N GLU A 268 -30.00 -26.96 -37.76
CA GLU A 268 -30.67 -28.23 -38.08
C GLU A 268 -29.81 -29.17 -38.96
N ALA A 269 -28.64 -28.72 -39.42
CA ALA A 269 -27.78 -29.55 -40.27
C ALA A 269 -27.23 -30.77 -39.53
N SER A 270 -27.38 -31.97 -40.10
CA SER A 270 -26.83 -33.21 -39.53
C SER A 270 -25.30 -33.18 -39.38
N GLU A 271 -24.62 -32.40 -40.21
CA GLU A 271 -23.18 -32.17 -40.11
C GLU A 271 -22.79 -31.38 -38.85
N ARG A 272 -23.64 -30.43 -38.42
CA ARG A 272 -23.42 -29.66 -37.19
C ARG A 272 -23.37 -30.57 -35.97
N ALA A 273 -24.32 -31.49 -35.85
CA ALA A 273 -24.34 -32.47 -34.76
C ALA A 273 -23.07 -33.34 -34.74
N ARG A 274 -22.64 -33.83 -35.92
CA ARG A 274 -21.41 -34.61 -36.06
C ARG A 274 -20.16 -33.84 -35.61
N HIS A 275 -20.03 -32.58 -36.00
CA HIS A 275 -18.91 -31.74 -35.54
C HIS A 275 -18.94 -31.50 -34.03
N LEU A 276 -20.13 -31.27 -33.44
CA LEU A 276 -20.27 -31.10 -31.99
C LEU A 276 -19.99 -32.39 -31.21
N ASP A 277 -20.27 -33.57 -31.75
CA ASP A 277 -19.91 -34.85 -31.14
C ASP A 277 -18.40 -35.09 -31.19
N ALA A 278 -17.79 -34.86 -32.36
CA ALA A 278 -16.34 -34.95 -32.50
C ALA A 278 -15.61 -33.92 -31.62
N ALA A 279 -16.16 -32.71 -31.45
CA ALA A 279 -15.62 -31.70 -30.56
C ALA A 279 -15.66 -32.17 -29.10
N SER A 280 -16.79 -32.71 -28.64
CA SER A 280 -16.93 -33.28 -27.30
C SER A 280 -15.92 -34.40 -27.04
N GLU A 281 -15.74 -35.32 -28.00
CA GLU A 281 -14.76 -36.41 -27.87
C GLU A 281 -13.34 -35.86 -27.78
N ALA A 282 -12.96 -34.94 -28.67
CA ALA A 282 -11.62 -34.34 -28.65
C ALA A 282 -11.34 -33.62 -27.32
N LEU A 283 -12.31 -32.87 -26.80
CA LEU A 283 -12.19 -32.17 -25.51
C LEU A 283 -12.15 -33.13 -24.32
N ALA A 284 -12.86 -34.26 -24.38
CA ALA A 284 -12.73 -35.31 -23.38
C ALA A 284 -11.32 -35.90 -23.36
N ARG A 285 -10.71 -36.17 -24.53
CA ARG A 285 -9.31 -36.62 -24.63
C ARG A 285 -8.31 -35.59 -24.09
N ALA A 286 -8.58 -34.30 -24.29
CA ALA A 286 -7.78 -33.23 -23.72
C ALA A 286 -7.90 -33.20 -22.18
N ALA A 287 -9.12 -33.30 -21.64
CA ALA A 287 -9.38 -33.30 -20.20
C ALA A 287 -8.81 -34.53 -19.47
N GLU A 288 -8.81 -35.71 -20.12
CA GLU A 288 -8.17 -36.92 -19.59
C GLU A 288 -6.66 -36.73 -19.35
N ARG A 289 -5.99 -35.99 -20.23
CA ARG A 289 -4.54 -35.75 -20.19
C ARG A 289 -4.16 -34.59 -19.30
N GLU A 290 -4.99 -33.56 -19.29
CA GLU A 290 -4.76 -32.33 -18.56
C GLU A 290 -6.07 -31.90 -17.88
N PRO A 291 -6.37 -32.49 -16.71
CA PRO A 291 -7.54 -32.08 -15.93
C PRO A 291 -7.37 -30.64 -15.44
N ASP A 292 -8.49 -29.98 -15.13
CA ASP A 292 -8.51 -28.60 -14.62
C ASP A 292 -7.92 -27.54 -15.56
N ASN A 293 -7.85 -27.82 -16.87
CA ASN A 293 -7.45 -26.83 -17.86
C ASN A 293 -8.62 -25.90 -18.23
N ALA A 294 -8.45 -24.60 -17.99
CA ALA A 294 -9.49 -23.60 -18.21
C ALA A 294 -9.95 -23.47 -19.68
N ILE A 295 -9.06 -23.60 -20.66
CA ILE A 295 -9.45 -23.52 -22.08
C ILE A 295 -10.30 -24.75 -22.43
N THR A 296 -9.91 -25.94 -21.97
CA THR A 296 -10.70 -27.16 -22.20
C THR A 296 -12.11 -27.02 -21.63
N GLU A 297 -12.24 -26.57 -20.37
CA GLU A 297 -13.56 -26.40 -19.74
C GLU A 297 -14.39 -25.28 -20.39
N LEU A 298 -13.74 -24.20 -20.86
CA LEU A 298 -14.39 -23.15 -21.64
C LEU A 298 -15.01 -23.71 -22.93
N LEU A 299 -14.24 -24.48 -23.69
CA LEU A 299 -14.70 -25.07 -24.95
C LEU A 299 -15.80 -26.10 -24.70
N ARG A 300 -15.73 -26.89 -23.62
CA ARG A 300 -16.79 -27.83 -23.24
C ARG A 300 -18.10 -27.10 -22.89
N ALA A 301 -18.02 -25.96 -22.22
CA ALA A 301 -19.17 -25.11 -21.94
C ALA A 301 -19.80 -24.56 -23.24
N LEU A 302 -18.97 -24.15 -24.21
CA LEU A 302 -19.43 -23.67 -25.51
C LEU A 302 -20.06 -24.77 -26.37
N VAL A 303 -19.47 -25.97 -26.40
CA VAL A 303 -20.07 -27.12 -27.09
C VAL A 303 -21.44 -27.45 -26.49
N ALA A 304 -21.56 -27.49 -25.16
CA ALA A 304 -22.84 -27.70 -24.50
C ALA A 304 -23.86 -26.61 -24.84
N SER A 305 -23.44 -25.34 -24.86
CA SER A 305 -24.29 -24.21 -25.24
C SER A 305 -24.75 -24.32 -26.69
N ALA A 306 -23.86 -24.71 -27.62
CA ALA A 306 -24.18 -24.87 -29.04
C ALA A 306 -25.22 -25.98 -29.26
N ARG A 307 -25.23 -27.04 -28.45
CA ARG A 307 -26.22 -28.12 -28.58
C ARG A 307 -27.63 -27.70 -28.18
N GLY A 308 -27.80 -26.58 -27.49
CA GLY A 308 -29.10 -26.18 -26.95
C GLY A 308 -29.67 -27.19 -25.93
N GLU A 309 -28.84 -28.12 -25.45
CA GLU A 309 -29.26 -29.12 -24.48
C GLU A 309 -29.66 -28.40 -23.19
N ALA A 310 -30.80 -28.81 -22.63
CA ALA A 310 -31.16 -28.50 -21.26
C ALA A 310 -30.28 -29.27 -20.27
N ASP A 311 -28.95 -29.23 -20.47
CA ASP A 311 -27.98 -29.91 -19.62
C ASP A 311 -28.08 -29.33 -18.20
N PRO A 312 -28.58 -30.11 -17.22
CA PRO A 312 -28.73 -29.65 -15.85
C PRO A 312 -27.37 -29.29 -15.23
N SER A 313 -26.27 -29.79 -15.81
CA SER A 313 -24.90 -29.54 -15.35
C SER A 313 -24.25 -28.28 -15.93
N ALA A 314 -24.90 -27.57 -16.87
CA ALA A 314 -24.32 -26.38 -17.52
C ALA A 314 -23.93 -25.28 -16.50
N GLY A 315 -24.80 -25.01 -15.52
CA GLY A 315 -24.51 -24.05 -14.46
C GLY A 315 -23.33 -24.48 -13.58
N ARG A 316 -23.25 -25.77 -13.24
CA ARG A 316 -22.13 -26.34 -12.48
C ARG A 316 -20.81 -26.24 -13.24
N ARG A 317 -20.81 -26.57 -14.53
CA ARG A 317 -19.62 -26.46 -15.39
C ARG A 317 -19.13 -25.01 -15.49
N PHE A 318 -20.05 -24.05 -15.57
CA PHE A 318 -19.65 -22.64 -15.57
C PHE A 318 -19.02 -22.23 -14.23
N VAL A 319 -19.56 -22.67 -13.08
CA VAL A 319 -18.94 -22.42 -11.77
C VAL A 319 -17.53 -23.02 -11.69
N GLU A 320 -17.36 -24.24 -12.18
CA GLU A 320 -16.05 -24.92 -12.24
C GLU A 320 -15.07 -24.17 -13.15
N LEU A 321 -15.51 -23.74 -14.33
CA LEU A 321 -14.74 -22.90 -15.25
C LEU A 321 -14.34 -21.56 -14.60
N TYR A 322 -15.28 -20.91 -13.93
CA TYR A 322 -15.01 -19.64 -13.25
C TYR A 322 -14.02 -19.80 -12.10
N ALA A 323 -14.03 -20.93 -11.40
CA ALA A 323 -13.02 -21.22 -10.38
C ALA A 323 -11.60 -21.37 -10.96
N LEU A 324 -11.48 -21.77 -12.24
CA LEU A 324 -10.21 -21.91 -12.95
C LEU A 324 -9.76 -20.60 -13.61
N ALA A 325 -10.70 -19.77 -14.07
CA ALA A 325 -10.41 -18.58 -14.87
C ALA A 325 -11.23 -17.34 -14.46
N PRO A 326 -11.18 -16.92 -13.18
CA PRO A 326 -12.02 -15.82 -12.69
C PRO A 326 -11.71 -14.50 -13.40
N GLY A 327 -10.44 -14.21 -13.66
CA GLY A 327 -10.01 -13.00 -14.37
C GLY A 327 -10.52 -12.95 -15.80
N LEU A 328 -10.30 -14.02 -16.58
CA LEU A 328 -10.70 -14.12 -17.98
C LEU A 328 -12.21 -13.93 -18.17
N LEU A 329 -13.04 -14.63 -17.38
CA LEU A 329 -14.49 -14.51 -17.50
C LEU A 329 -15.01 -13.14 -17.03
N SER A 330 -14.36 -12.54 -16.03
CA SER A 330 -14.74 -11.20 -15.57
C SER A 330 -14.38 -10.13 -16.59
N ASP A 331 -13.23 -10.25 -17.26
CA ASP A 331 -12.86 -9.37 -18.38
C ASP A 331 -13.78 -9.54 -19.58
N ALA A 332 -14.13 -10.79 -19.92
CA ALA A 332 -15.09 -11.07 -20.98
C ALA A 332 -16.48 -10.46 -20.70
N ALA A 333 -16.98 -10.59 -19.47
CA ALA A 333 -18.24 -9.98 -19.06
C ALA A 333 -18.17 -8.44 -19.09
N ARG A 334 -17.06 -7.87 -18.61
CA ARG A 334 -16.81 -6.42 -18.61
C ARG A 334 -16.81 -5.84 -20.02
N GLU A 335 -16.11 -6.45 -20.97
CA GLU A 335 -16.06 -5.96 -22.35
C GLU A 335 -17.40 -6.05 -23.08
N LEU A 336 -18.28 -6.97 -22.67
CA LEU A 336 -19.66 -7.06 -23.16
C LEU A 336 -20.63 -6.14 -22.40
N ALA A 337 -20.18 -5.44 -21.36
CA ALA A 337 -21.01 -4.71 -20.42
C ALA A 337 -22.14 -5.57 -19.81
N LEU A 338 -21.85 -6.84 -19.51
CA LEU A 338 -22.80 -7.79 -18.92
C LEU A 338 -22.50 -8.05 -17.45
N PRO A 339 -23.53 -8.13 -16.59
CA PRO A 339 -23.33 -8.56 -15.22
C PRO A 339 -23.01 -10.06 -15.20
N LEU A 340 -21.91 -10.43 -14.55
CA LEU A 340 -21.61 -11.85 -14.28
C LEU A 340 -22.08 -12.27 -12.88
N TRP A 341 -22.03 -11.34 -11.93
CA TRP A 341 -22.40 -11.56 -10.53
C TRP A 341 -23.45 -10.54 -10.11
N VAL A 342 -24.61 -11.02 -9.65
CA VAL A 342 -25.73 -10.23 -9.15
C VAL A 342 -25.95 -10.48 -7.65
N ASP A 343 -26.99 -9.90 -7.08
CA ASP A 343 -27.40 -10.23 -5.72
C ASP A 343 -27.86 -11.70 -5.68
N GLY A 344 -27.32 -12.47 -4.73
CA GLY A 344 -27.64 -13.90 -4.59
C GLY A 344 -26.69 -14.84 -5.34
N GLY A 345 -25.75 -14.31 -6.14
CA GLY A 345 -24.68 -15.10 -6.73
C GLY A 345 -24.40 -14.78 -8.20
N MET A 346 -23.91 -15.78 -8.92
CA MET A 346 -23.67 -15.69 -10.37
C MET A 346 -25.01 -15.66 -11.11
N ILE A 347 -25.06 -14.97 -12.25
CA ILE A 347 -26.26 -14.99 -13.10
C ILE A 347 -26.61 -16.42 -13.53
N ASP A 348 -27.90 -16.71 -13.66
CA ASP A 348 -28.44 -17.99 -14.13
C ASP A 348 -28.88 -17.97 -15.61
N ASP A 349 -28.83 -16.80 -16.25
CA ASP A 349 -29.13 -16.61 -17.66
C ASP A 349 -28.07 -17.31 -18.53
N ARG A 350 -28.45 -18.49 -19.05
CA ARG A 350 -27.61 -19.32 -19.89
C ARG A 350 -27.18 -18.64 -21.18
N ALA A 351 -28.04 -17.81 -21.78
CA ALA A 351 -27.70 -17.10 -23.01
C ALA A 351 -26.61 -16.06 -22.73
N GLN A 352 -26.72 -15.34 -21.61
CA GLN A 352 -25.68 -14.41 -21.18
C GLN A 352 -24.37 -15.13 -20.85
N LEU A 353 -24.41 -16.23 -20.09
CA LEU A 353 -23.22 -17.04 -19.79
C LEU A 353 -22.56 -17.57 -21.06
N GLY A 354 -23.34 -18.01 -22.05
CA GLY A 354 -22.85 -18.44 -23.37
C GLY A 354 -22.11 -17.32 -24.10
N ARG A 355 -22.67 -16.10 -24.13
CA ARG A 355 -21.99 -14.93 -24.73
C ARG A 355 -20.68 -14.59 -24.01
N ILE A 356 -20.67 -14.68 -22.68
CA ILE A 356 -19.45 -14.44 -21.88
C ILE A 356 -18.39 -15.49 -22.21
N CYS A 357 -18.76 -16.76 -22.33
CA CYS A 357 -17.84 -17.82 -22.76
C CYS A 357 -17.30 -17.57 -24.18
N GLU A 358 -18.16 -17.18 -25.12
CA GLU A 358 -17.70 -16.87 -26.49
C GLU A 358 -16.73 -15.69 -26.48
N ARG A 359 -17.05 -14.63 -25.74
CA ARG A 359 -16.12 -13.51 -25.60
C ARG A 359 -14.80 -13.96 -24.97
N ALA A 360 -14.84 -14.72 -23.88
CA ALA A 360 -13.65 -15.26 -23.22
C ALA A 360 -12.77 -16.08 -24.19
N ARG A 361 -13.38 -16.87 -25.08
CA ARG A 361 -12.67 -17.60 -26.14
C ARG A 361 -11.93 -16.63 -27.07
N THR A 362 -12.59 -15.54 -27.49
CA THR A 362 -11.96 -14.53 -28.36
C THR A 362 -10.82 -13.74 -27.69
N LEU A 363 -10.79 -13.64 -26.36
CA LEU A 363 -9.70 -12.98 -25.64
C LEU A 363 -8.42 -13.83 -25.59
N LEU A 364 -8.53 -15.15 -25.71
CA LEU A 364 -7.38 -16.06 -25.66
C LEU A 364 -6.39 -15.77 -26.79
N THR A 365 -5.11 -15.71 -26.45
CA THR A 365 -4.04 -15.57 -27.45
C THR A 365 -3.95 -16.80 -28.34
N ALA A 366 -3.50 -16.60 -29.59
CA ALA A 366 -3.42 -17.63 -30.64
C ALA A 366 -2.62 -18.88 -30.23
N ASP A 367 -1.70 -18.76 -29.29
CA ASP A 367 -0.87 -19.88 -28.82
C ASP A 367 -1.70 -21.00 -28.17
N ARG A 368 -2.80 -20.71 -27.47
CA ARG A 368 -3.62 -21.74 -26.77
C ARG A 368 -2.80 -22.67 -25.86
N SER A 369 -1.65 -22.22 -25.34
CA SER A 369 -0.83 -23.04 -24.44
C SER A 369 -1.55 -23.35 -23.14
N SER A 370 -1.16 -24.48 -22.56
CA SER A 370 -1.54 -24.93 -21.23
C SER A 370 -0.84 -24.18 -20.10
N SER A 371 0.37 -23.65 -20.33
CA SER A 371 1.10 -22.90 -19.31
C SER A 371 2.18 -21.98 -19.92
N PRO A 372 2.13 -20.66 -19.66
CA PRO A 372 0.98 -19.96 -19.09
C PRO A 372 -0.16 -19.81 -20.11
N ILE A 373 -1.42 -19.98 -19.68
CA ILE A 373 -2.57 -19.59 -20.51
C ILE A 373 -2.62 -18.07 -20.57
N SER A 374 -2.57 -17.51 -21.78
CA SER A 374 -2.46 -16.06 -22.01
C SER A 374 -3.68 -15.54 -22.79
N TYR A 375 -4.15 -14.34 -22.43
CA TYR A 375 -5.26 -13.64 -23.08
C TYR A 375 -5.00 -12.14 -23.13
N ARG A 376 -5.70 -11.45 -24.02
CA ARG A 376 -5.63 -9.99 -24.17
C ARG A 376 -6.98 -9.37 -23.94
N THR A 377 -7.00 -8.22 -23.27
CA THR A 377 -8.22 -7.48 -22.97
C THR A 377 -7.97 -5.99 -23.02
N VAL A 378 -8.98 -5.23 -23.44
CA VAL A 378 -8.98 -3.76 -23.41
C VAL A 378 -9.63 -3.25 -22.13
N ARG A 379 -9.33 -2.03 -21.70
CA ARG A 379 -9.92 -1.46 -20.47
C ARG A 379 -11.32 -0.94 -20.71
N GLU A 380 -11.56 -0.31 -21.85
CA GLU A 380 -12.90 0.17 -22.24
C GLU A 380 -13.40 -0.55 -23.51
N PRO A 381 -14.71 -0.88 -23.57
CA PRO A 381 -15.30 -1.42 -24.78
C PRO A 381 -15.10 -0.46 -25.96
N GLY A 382 -14.46 -0.94 -27.03
CA GLY A 382 -14.20 -0.15 -28.25
C GLY A 382 -12.86 0.58 -28.29
N GLU A 383 -11.99 0.42 -27.29
CA GLU A 383 -10.58 0.83 -27.38
C GLU A 383 -9.86 0.11 -28.54
N ASP A 384 -8.85 0.78 -29.10
CA ASP A 384 -7.98 0.20 -30.13
C ASP A 384 -7.40 -1.14 -29.65
N PRO A 385 -7.57 -2.24 -30.41
CA PRO A 385 -6.94 -3.53 -30.11
C PRO A 385 -5.42 -3.44 -29.83
N GLY A 386 -4.73 -2.44 -30.37
CA GLY A 386 -3.33 -2.15 -30.09
C GLY A 386 -3.02 -1.80 -28.62
N THR A 387 -4.00 -1.36 -27.83
CA THR A 387 -3.85 -1.03 -26.40
C THR A 387 -4.15 -2.22 -25.49
N ALA A 388 -4.52 -3.37 -26.05
CA ALA A 388 -4.94 -4.54 -25.29
C ALA A 388 -3.82 -5.06 -24.38
N ARG A 389 -4.13 -5.14 -23.08
CA ARG A 389 -3.22 -5.64 -22.05
C ARG A 389 -3.10 -7.16 -22.13
N LEU A 390 -1.87 -7.66 -22.11
CA LEU A 390 -1.58 -9.09 -22.00
C LEU A 390 -1.70 -9.53 -20.54
N ARG A 391 -2.60 -10.49 -20.28
CA ARG A 391 -2.82 -11.11 -18.97
C ARG A 391 -2.64 -12.63 -19.06
N HIS A 392 -2.43 -13.26 -17.90
CA HIS A 392 -2.31 -14.70 -17.78
C HIS A 392 -3.37 -15.23 -16.81
N LEU A 393 -3.71 -16.51 -16.90
CA LEU A 393 -4.46 -17.18 -15.85
C LEU A 393 -3.49 -17.56 -14.73
N ALA A 394 -3.98 -17.49 -13.49
CA ALA A 394 -3.25 -18.05 -12.37
C ALA A 394 -3.19 -19.59 -12.47
N ASP A 395 -2.24 -20.18 -11.76
CA ASP A 395 -2.26 -21.62 -11.50
C ASP A 395 -3.63 -22.05 -10.94
N PRO A 396 -4.22 -23.19 -11.35
CA PRO A 396 -5.54 -23.62 -10.89
C PRO A 396 -5.73 -23.61 -9.38
N ALA A 397 -4.71 -23.99 -8.59
CA ALA A 397 -4.81 -23.97 -7.14
C ALA A 397 -4.91 -22.54 -6.59
N VAL A 398 -4.18 -21.60 -7.20
CA VAL A 398 -4.23 -20.18 -6.86
C VAL A 398 -5.56 -19.56 -7.30
N ALA A 399 -6.03 -19.86 -8.51
CA ALA A 399 -7.30 -19.38 -9.06
C ALA A 399 -8.49 -19.79 -8.19
N ARG A 400 -8.55 -21.07 -7.78
CA ARG A 400 -9.61 -21.58 -6.89
C ARG A 400 -9.60 -20.90 -5.51
N ALA A 401 -8.43 -20.44 -5.05
CA ALA A 401 -8.26 -19.76 -3.77
C ALA A 401 -8.38 -18.22 -3.85
N THR A 402 -8.71 -17.64 -5.02
CA THR A 402 -8.75 -16.18 -5.26
C THR A 402 -9.48 -15.41 -4.16
N HIS A 403 -10.59 -15.99 -3.67
CA HIS A 403 -11.53 -15.37 -2.71
C HIS A 403 -11.51 -16.00 -1.31
N ALA A 404 -10.59 -16.93 -1.05
CA ALA A 404 -10.56 -17.64 0.24
C ALA A 404 -10.34 -16.71 1.44
N ALA A 405 -9.74 -15.53 1.23
CA ALA A 405 -9.43 -14.56 2.28
C ALA A 405 -10.39 -13.36 2.34
N ASP A 406 -11.42 -13.31 1.51
CA ASP A 406 -12.27 -12.11 1.34
C ASP A 406 -12.92 -11.65 2.64
N ALA A 407 -13.52 -12.59 3.39
CA ALA A 407 -14.18 -12.28 4.65
C ALA A 407 -13.21 -11.70 5.69
N VAL A 408 -11.98 -12.23 5.74
CA VAL A 408 -10.92 -11.77 6.64
C VAL A 408 -10.44 -10.38 6.23
N ASP A 409 -10.22 -10.16 4.94
CA ASP A 409 -9.70 -8.90 4.42
C ASP A 409 -10.73 -7.77 4.54
N LEU A 410 -12.02 -8.04 4.26
CA LEU A 410 -13.11 -7.10 4.54
C LEU A 410 -13.26 -6.81 6.03
N GLY A 411 -13.10 -7.82 6.90
CA GLY A 411 -13.13 -7.62 8.35
C GLY A 411 -12.05 -6.66 8.83
N LYS A 412 -10.82 -6.81 8.33
CA LYS A 412 -9.70 -5.90 8.63
C LYS A 412 -9.96 -4.48 8.11
N ALA A 413 -10.47 -4.35 6.88
CA ALA A 413 -10.79 -3.05 6.29
C ALA A 413 -11.91 -2.33 7.06
N ALA A 414 -12.96 -3.06 7.45
CA ALA A 414 -14.04 -2.53 8.28
C ALA A 414 -13.54 -1.99 9.63
N GLN A 415 -12.66 -2.75 10.31
CA GLN A 415 -12.06 -2.30 11.56
C GLN A 415 -11.16 -1.07 11.40
N LEU A 416 -10.48 -0.91 10.25
CA LEU A 416 -9.70 0.29 9.97
C LEU A 416 -10.62 1.50 9.75
N LEU A 417 -11.71 1.33 9.00
CA LEU A 417 -12.73 2.37 8.81
C LEU A 417 -13.39 2.80 10.11
N LEU A 418 -13.85 1.86 10.94
CA LEU A 418 -14.47 2.18 12.23
C LEU A 418 -13.49 2.87 13.18
N ARG A 419 -12.23 2.43 13.25
CA ARG A 419 -11.21 3.13 14.02
C ARG A 419 -10.96 4.56 13.50
N SER A 420 -11.07 4.78 12.19
CA SER A 420 -10.99 6.14 11.63
C SER A 420 -12.18 7.01 12.05
N ILE A 421 -13.38 6.41 12.19
CA ILE A 421 -14.60 7.08 12.64
C ILE A 421 -14.54 7.39 14.14
N GLU A 422 -14.10 6.46 14.98
CA GLU A 422 -13.94 6.66 16.42
C GLU A 422 -12.92 7.75 16.75
N ARG A 423 -11.81 7.81 15.99
CA ARG A 423 -10.85 8.92 16.05
C ARG A 423 -11.48 10.24 15.60
N GLY A 424 -12.39 10.20 14.62
CA GLY A 424 -13.17 11.35 14.18
C GLY A 424 -14.20 11.85 15.21
N ARG A 425 -14.93 10.95 15.89
CA ARG A 425 -15.93 11.28 16.92
C ARG A 425 -15.29 11.87 18.19
N LYS A 426 -14.13 11.37 18.63
CA LYS A 426 -13.41 11.90 19.80
C LYS A 426 -12.57 13.16 19.52
N GLY A 427 -12.43 13.57 18.26
CA GLY A 427 -11.58 14.70 17.83
C GLY A 427 -12.30 15.82 17.08
N ARG A 428 -13.64 15.78 17.02
CA ARG A 428 -14.44 16.50 16.02
C ARG A 428 -14.47 18.04 16.15
N GLY A 429 -14.11 18.59 17.31
CA GLY A 429 -13.98 20.05 17.49
C GLY A 429 -12.61 20.63 17.09
N ALA A 430 -11.52 19.92 17.35
CA ALA A 430 -10.16 20.47 17.23
C ALA A 430 -9.40 20.01 15.97
N HIS A 431 -9.61 18.77 15.51
CA HIS A 431 -8.80 18.19 14.42
C HIS A 431 -9.16 18.73 13.03
N ARG A 432 -10.41 19.16 12.83
CA ARG A 432 -10.92 19.77 11.58
C ARG A 432 -10.44 21.22 11.41
N ALA A 433 -10.17 21.93 12.50
CA ALA A 433 -9.56 23.25 12.47
C ALA A 433 -8.07 23.17 12.13
N ALA A 434 -7.36 22.12 12.55
CA ALA A 434 -5.92 21.95 12.31
C ALA A 434 -5.57 21.37 10.92
N SER A 435 -6.47 20.64 10.24
CA SER A 435 -6.15 19.95 8.98
C SER A 435 -5.92 20.89 7.78
N GLY A 436 -6.33 22.17 7.87
CA GLY A 436 -6.03 23.22 6.87
C GLY A 436 -5.06 24.31 7.34
N ARG A 437 -4.58 24.29 8.58
CA ARG A 437 -3.69 25.33 9.12
C ARG A 437 -2.26 25.15 8.58
N SER A 438 -1.66 26.26 8.16
CA SER A 438 -0.26 26.38 7.80
C SER A 438 0.29 27.61 8.50
N LEU A 439 1.62 27.75 8.57
CA LEU A 439 2.24 28.97 9.07
C LEU A 439 1.89 30.13 8.13
N ASP A 440 1.43 31.24 8.69
CA ASP A 440 1.35 32.49 7.95
C ASP A 440 2.73 33.19 7.90
N ALA A 441 2.82 34.27 7.13
CA ALA A 441 4.08 35.02 6.98
C ALA A 441 4.58 35.60 8.31
N ALA A 442 3.70 36.07 9.19
CA ALA A 442 4.09 36.65 10.48
C ALA A 442 4.66 35.58 11.41
N GLN A 443 4.12 34.37 11.40
CA GLN A 443 4.65 33.23 12.13
C GLN A 443 6.02 32.78 11.61
N ILE A 444 6.26 32.84 10.30
CA ILE A 444 7.57 32.53 9.70
C ILE A 444 8.59 33.62 10.04
N GLU A 445 8.23 34.90 9.95
CA GLU A 445 9.12 36.00 10.36
C GLU A 445 9.43 35.93 11.86
N GLY A 446 8.43 35.63 12.70
CA GLY A 446 8.62 35.40 14.14
C GLY A 446 9.59 34.23 14.40
N PHE A 447 9.45 33.13 13.67
CA PHE A 447 10.42 32.03 13.74
C PHE A 447 11.84 32.48 13.37
N MET A 448 11.99 33.32 12.33
CA MET A 448 13.31 33.81 11.92
C MET A 448 13.91 34.83 12.91
N ALA A 449 13.08 35.55 13.67
CA ALA A 449 13.52 36.51 14.68
C ALA A 449 13.88 35.83 16.01
N ASP A 450 13.07 34.87 16.45
CA ASP A 450 13.14 34.31 17.80
C ASP A 450 13.61 32.86 17.83
N GLY A 451 13.77 32.23 16.66
CA GLY A 451 14.22 30.85 16.53
C GLY A 451 13.19 29.80 16.97
N TYR A 452 11.91 30.18 17.15
CA TYR A 452 10.84 29.22 17.40
C TYR A 452 9.48 29.70 16.88
N VAL A 453 8.55 28.76 16.70
CA VAL A 453 7.14 29.05 16.43
C VAL A 453 6.24 28.14 17.25
N HIS A 454 5.23 28.74 17.90
CA HIS A 454 4.26 28.05 18.74
C HIS A 454 3.00 27.68 17.94
N LEU A 455 2.83 26.39 17.70
CA LEU A 455 1.67 25.80 17.06
C LEU A 455 0.60 25.49 18.12
N ARG A 456 -0.27 26.47 18.39
CA ARG A 456 -1.38 26.31 19.34
C ARG A 456 -2.44 25.35 18.82
N GLY A 457 -2.82 24.35 19.62
CA GLY A 457 -3.75 23.29 19.25
C GLY A 457 -3.27 22.48 18.06
N ALA A 458 -1.97 22.19 17.99
CA ALA A 458 -1.36 21.44 16.90
C ALA A 458 -1.92 20.02 16.76
N PHE A 459 -2.28 19.40 17.89
CA PHE A 459 -2.91 18.08 17.93
C PHE A 459 -3.97 18.03 19.04
N PRO A 460 -4.88 17.03 19.01
CA PRO A 460 -5.98 16.98 19.98
C PRO A 460 -5.46 16.82 21.41
N ARG A 461 -5.94 17.66 22.33
CA ARG A 461 -5.70 17.53 23.78
C ARG A 461 -6.00 16.11 24.30
N ALA A 462 -7.08 15.50 23.85
CA ALA A 462 -7.44 14.13 24.23
C ALA A 462 -6.37 13.09 23.84
N LEU A 463 -5.62 13.31 22.74
CA LEU A 463 -4.49 12.46 22.39
C LEU A 463 -3.35 12.64 23.39
N ALA A 464 -3.05 13.89 23.79
CA ALA A 464 -2.06 14.18 24.82
C ALA A 464 -2.38 13.48 26.14
N GLU A 465 -3.61 13.66 26.62
CA GLU A 465 -4.12 13.04 27.86
C GLU A 465 -4.06 11.52 27.79
N SER A 466 -4.38 10.91 26.64
CA SER A 466 -4.30 9.46 26.47
C SER A 466 -2.86 8.91 26.55
N ILE A 467 -1.89 9.68 26.05
CA ILE A 467 -0.47 9.32 26.09
C ILE A 467 0.06 9.43 27.52
N VAL A 468 -0.31 10.49 28.25
CA VAL A 468 0.02 10.67 29.68
C VAL A 468 -0.61 9.57 30.53
N ALA A 469 -1.90 9.27 30.34
CA ALA A 469 -2.57 8.18 31.05
C ALA A 469 -1.92 6.82 30.77
N SER A 470 -1.49 6.56 29.52
CA SER A 470 -0.70 5.37 29.19
C SER A 470 0.63 5.36 29.93
N ALA A 471 1.33 6.49 30.02
CA ALA A 471 2.59 6.58 30.75
C ALA A 471 2.43 6.25 32.23
N HIS A 472 1.42 6.82 32.90
CA HIS A 472 1.12 6.48 34.30
C HIS A 472 0.85 4.99 34.50
N ARG A 473 0.00 4.39 33.65
CA ARG A 473 -0.27 2.95 33.69
C ARG A 473 1.02 2.14 33.53
N ARG A 474 1.86 2.48 32.56
CA ARG A 474 3.10 1.77 32.25
C ARG A 474 4.14 1.87 33.37
N LEU A 475 4.26 3.04 34.00
CA LEU A 475 5.15 3.24 35.16
C LEU A 475 4.66 2.49 36.40
N ARG A 476 3.35 2.28 36.55
CA ARG A 476 2.76 1.47 37.64
C ARG A 476 2.94 -0.02 37.40
N GLU A 477 2.79 -0.49 36.17
CA GLU A 477 2.83 -1.92 35.80
C GLU A 477 4.26 -2.48 35.69
N ASP A 478 5.14 -1.81 34.94
CA ASP A 478 6.48 -2.31 34.63
C ASP A 478 7.47 -1.15 34.35
N PRO A 479 7.85 -0.38 35.37
CA PRO A 479 8.67 0.83 35.17
C PRO A 479 10.04 0.52 34.56
N ALA A 480 10.64 -0.63 34.84
CA ALA A 480 11.96 -1.00 34.31
C ALA A 480 11.96 -1.12 32.78
N ARG A 481 10.85 -1.56 32.18
CA ARG A 481 10.70 -1.66 30.72
C ARG A 481 10.53 -0.30 30.03
N TRP A 482 9.96 0.67 30.73
CA TRP A 482 9.47 1.90 30.11
C TRP A 482 10.29 3.15 30.44
N LEU A 483 11.34 3.02 31.26
CA LEU A 483 12.28 4.11 31.52
C LEU A 483 13.44 4.09 30.53
N GLY A 484 13.85 5.27 30.08
CA GLY A 484 15.05 5.49 29.28
C GLY A 484 16.23 6.02 30.12
N GLY A 485 17.43 5.94 29.56
CA GLY A 485 18.65 6.52 30.15
C GLY A 485 19.49 5.53 30.97
N ARG A 486 20.40 6.08 31.79
CA ARG A 486 21.27 5.29 32.69
C ARG A 486 20.54 4.94 33.99
N GLU A 487 20.95 3.83 34.62
CA GLU A 487 20.50 3.40 35.97
C GLU A 487 18.99 3.12 36.06
N VAL A 488 18.44 2.52 35.00
CA VAL A 488 17.01 2.21 34.84
C VAL A 488 16.47 1.39 35.99
N GLU A 489 17.20 0.36 36.43
CA GLU A 489 16.78 -0.56 37.50
C GLU A 489 16.64 0.19 38.83
N ARG A 490 17.59 1.07 39.15
CA ARG A 490 17.56 1.89 40.37
C ARG A 490 16.42 2.89 40.34
N ARG A 491 16.16 3.52 39.18
CA ARG A 491 15.05 4.46 39.00
C ARG A 491 13.70 3.76 39.06
N ALA A 492 13.58 2.58 38.45
CA ALA A 492 12.39 1.74 38.52
C ALA A 492 12.09 1.27 39.94
N ALA A 493 13.11 0.96 40.75
CA ALA A 493 12.93 0.60 42.16
C ALA A 493 12.28 1.74 42.98
N LYS A 494 12.56 3.01 42.66
CA LYS A 494 11.93 4.18 43.29
C LYS A 494 10.45 4.37 42.91
N LEU A 495 9.97 3.66 41.89
CA LEU A 495 8.57 3.68 41.44
C LEU A 495 7.76 2.49 42.00
N ARG A 496 8.31 1.69 42.93
CA ARG A 496 7.51 0.65 43.61
C ARG A 496 6.39 1.30 44.41
N GLY A 497 5.15 0.90 44.14
CA GLY A 497 3.97 1.52 44.74
C GLY A 497 3.61 2.89 44.16
N TYR A 498 4.13 3.22 42.97
CA TYR A 498 3.81 4.47 42.28
C TYR A 498 2.30 4.62 42.04
N ASP A 499 1.75 5.73 42.52
CA ASP A 499 0.39 6.16 42.23
C ASP A 499 0.37 7.60 41.67
N PRO A 500 -0.06 7.83 40.42
CA PRO A 500 -0.29 9.18 39.90
C PRO A 500 -1.14 10.07 40.79
N GLU A 501 -2.06 9.52 41.58
CA GLU A 501 -2.96 10.32 42.43
C GLU A 501 -2.40 10.58 43.84
N ASP A 502 -1.25 9.99 44.21
CA ASP A 502 -0.59 10.24 45.51
C ASP A 502 0.82 10.84 45.32
N PRO A 503 0.99 12.17 45.48
CA PRO A 503 2.28 12.84 45.38
C PRO A 503 3.38 12.31 46.31
N LYS A 504 3.02 11.61 47.40
CA LYS A 504 4.03 11.01 48.31
C LYS A 504 4.77 9.85 47.67
N THR A 505 4.15 9.20 46.69
CA THR A 505 4.72 8.07 45.92
C THR A 505 5.57 8.52 44.74
N TRP A 506 5.53 9.81 44.40
CA TRP A 506 6.24 10.33 43.23
C TRP A 506 7.77 10.34 43.44
N PRO A 507 8.54 10.01 42.39
CA PRO A 507 9.98 10.20 42.39
C PRO A 507 10.32 11.71 42.32
N GLN A 508 11.56 12.07 42.61
CA GLN A 508 12.05 13.44 42.42
C GLN A 508 12.77 13.60 41.07
N GLY A 509 12.58 14.76 40.42
CA GLY A 509 13.32 15.17 39.24
C GLY A 509 12.77 14.63 37.91
N ARG A 510 13.65 14.58 36.91
CA ARG A 510 13.33 14.17 35.52
C ARG A 510 13.30 12.65 35.37
N LEU A 511 12.27 12.14 34.69
CA LEU A 511 12.24 10.78 34.14
C LEU A 511 11.94 10.80 32.65
N ASP A 512 12.76 10.09 31.88
CA ASP A 512 12.49 9.83 30.47
C ASP A 512 11.69 8.54 30.36
N VAL A 513 10.47 8.63 29.85
CA VAL A 513 9.51 7.54 29.69
C VAL A 513 9.38 7.20 28.21
N LEU A 514 9.82 6.01 27.83
CA LEU A 514 9.76 5.50 26.46
C LEU A 514 8.31 5.33 26.00
N GLY A 515 8.03 5.62 24.72
CA GLY A 515 6.72 5.48 24.13
C GLY A 515 6.37 4.05 23.72
N GLU A 516 5.09 3.69 23.72
CA GLU A 516 4.61 2.39 23.25
C GLU A 516 4.46 2.29 21.73
N ARG A 517 4.35 3.44 21.05
CA ARG A 517 4.00 3.54 19.63
C ARG A 517 4.74 4.69 18.96
N SER A 518 4.93 4.54 17.65
CA SER A 518 5.36 5.61 16.75
C SER A 518 4.16 6.10 15.95
N PHE A 519 4.14 7.39 15.66
CA PHE A 519 3.18 8.08 14.81
C PHE A 519 3.93 8.72 13.66
N THR A 520 3.43 8.65 12.43
CA THR A 520 3.95 9.57 11.40
C THR A 520 3.69 11.02 11.83
N ILE A 521 4.51 11.98 11.37
CA ILE A 521 4.31 13.39 11.74
C ILE A 521 2.90 13.84 11.34
N SER A 522 2.44 13.44 10.16
CA SER A 522 1.07 13.70 9.68
C SER A 522 -0.02 13.09 10.57
N GLU A 523 0.12 11.83 10.99
CA GLU A 523 -0.84 11.19 11.91
C GLU A 523 -0.86 11.87 13.29
N PHE A 524 0.29 12.37 13.73
CA PHE A 524 0.42 13.05 15.01
C PHE A 524 -0.15 14.48 14.95
N SER A 525 0.25 15.24 13.92
CA SER A 525 -0.22 16.60 13.64
C SER A 525 0.01 16.97 12.16
N PRO A 526 -1.06 17.03 11.33
CA PRO A 526 -0.95 17.53 9.96
C PRO A 526 -0.51 18.99 9.89
N PHE A 527 -0.83 19.80 10.90
CA PHE A 527 -0.37 21.18 11.00
C PHE A 527 1.15 21.24 11.20
N ALA A 528 1.68 20.42 12.11
CA ALA A 528 3.12 20.36 12.34
C ALA A 528 3.89 19.88 11.11
N GLU A 529 3.37 18.89 10.36
CA GLU A 529 4.01 18.42 9.12
C GLU A 529 4.17 19.55 8.10
N ARG A 530 3.10 20.32 7.85
CA ARG A 530 3.17 21.47 6.94
C ARG A 530 4.10 22.56 7.44
N ALA A 531 4.04 22.89 8.72
CA ALA A 531 4.93 23.88 9.33
C ALA A 531 6.41 23.45 9.22
N VAL A 532 6.71 22.16 9.40
CA VAL A 532 8.05 21.58 9.19
C VAL A 532 8.50 21.81 7.74
N PHE A 533 7.66 21.55 6.75
CA PHE A 533 8.01 21.80 5.34
C PHE A 533 8.15 23.30 5.03
N GLN A 534 7.34 24.17 5.63
CA GLN A 534 7.48 25.61 5.44
C GLN A 534 8.82 26.14 6.00
N LEU A 535 9.32 25.57 7.09
CA LEU A 535 10.58 25.99 7.73
C LEU A 535 11.84 25.32 7.14
N LEU A 536 11.70 24.11 6.60
CA LEU A 536 12.80 23.29 6.06
C LEU A 536 12.79 23.16 4.53
N GLY A 537 11.79 23.70 3.83
CA GLY A 537 11.60 23.51 2.39
C GLY A 537 10.96 22.16 2.03
N ASP A 538 11.21 21.69 0.81
CA ASP A 538 10.55 20.50 0.23
C ASP A 538 10.57 19.26 1.15
N ALA A 539 9.45 18.55 1.21
CA ALA A 539 9.26 17.27 1.90
C ALA A 539 10.28 16.18 1.52
N ALA A 540 10.90 16.28 0.34
CA ALA A 540 12.00 15.40 -0.08
C ALA A 540 13.26 15.58 0.79
N ARG A 541 13.49 16.79 1.34
CA ARG A 541 14.65 17.10 2.19
C ARG A 541 14.55 16.48 3.58
N VAL A 542 13.33 16.26 4.08
CA VAL A 542 13.09 15.79 5.43
C VAL A 542 13.24 14.27 5.50
N ARG A 543 14.17 13.79 6.34
CA ARG A 543 14.43 12.37 6.61
C ARG A 543 13.49 11.82 7.67
N THR A 544 13.21 12.57 8.73
CA THR A 544 12.29 12.13 9.79
C THR A 544 10.87 12.01 9.25
N ARG A 545 10.25 10.82 9.39
CA ARG A 545 8.87 10.56 8.96
C ARG A 545 7.90 10.33 10.11
N SER A 546 8.42 10.01 11.29
CA SER A 546 7.64 9.66 12.47
C SER A 546 8.28 10.14 13.77
N TRP A 547 7.44 10.33 14.78
CA TRP A 547 7.81 10.58 16.16
C TRP A 547 7.29 9.47 17.06
N THR A 548 7.99 9.19 18.15
CA THR A 548 7.52 8.27 19.21
C THR A 548 6.79 9.06 20.28
N SER A 549 5.87 8.42 21.00
CA SER A 549 5.25 9.00 22.20
C SER A 549 6.16 8.94 23.43
N ASN A 550 7.45 9.25 23.26
CA ASN A 550 8.39 9.39 24.37
C ASN A 550 8.03 10.64 25.17
N LEU A 551 8.11 10.56 26.49
CA LEU A 551 7.82 11.66 27.40
C LEU A 551 9.01 11.94 28.30
N ILE A 552 9.30 13.22 28.48
CA ILE A 552 10.08 13.78 29.56
C ILE A 552 9.09 14.18 30.64
N ALA A 553 9.04 13.40 31.71
CA ALA A 553 8.23 13.65 32.89
C ALA A 553 9.07 14.39 33.94
N GLN A 554 8.71 15.62 34.28
CA GLN A 554 9.37 16.40 35.33
C GLN A 554 8.49 16.42 36.57
N TYR A 555 8.94 15.75 37.63
CA TYR A 555 8.22 15.68 38.90
C TYR A 555 8.56 16.86 39.82
N PRO A 556 7.61 17.30 40.65
CA PRO A 556 7.84 18.33 41.67
C PRO A 556 9.03 18.05 42.58
N TYR A 557 9.77 19.10 42.93
CA TYR A 557 10.70 19.07 44.05
C TYR A 557 9.94 19.12 45.38
N ARG A 558 10.43 18.37 46.37
CA ARG A 558 9.83 18.38 47.73
C ARG A 558 10.19 19.65 48.50
N GLU A 559 11.31 20.27 48.16
CA GLU A 559 11.76 21.52 48.75
C GLU A 559 11.23 22.71 47.92
N PRO A 560 10.72 23.77 48.57
CA PRO A 560 10.17 24.91 47.87
C PRO A 560 11.27 25.71 47.15
N LEU A 561 11.23 25.71 45.82
CA LEU A 561 12.05 26.57 44.95
C LEU A 561 11.16 27.71 44.44
N ARG A 562 11.12 28.86 45.13
CA ARG A 562 10.35 30.02 44.65
C ARG A 562 11.16 30.80 43.62
N ASP A 563 10.50 31.27 42.57
CA ASP A 563 11.02 32.23 41.58
C ASP A 563 12.32 31.81 40.88
N TRP A 564 12.52 30.49 40.69
CA TRP A 564 13.68 29.98 39.97
C TRP A 564 13.63 30.36 38.49
N VAL A 565 14.72 30.95 38.00
CA VAL A 565 14.97 31.28 36.59
C VAL A 565 16.38 30.78 36.25
N PRO A 566 16.63 30.27 35.04
CA PRO A 566 17.97 29.83 34.66
C PRO A 566 18.96 30.98 34.58
N GLU A 567 20.10 30.87 35.26
CA GLU A 567 21.22 31.79 35.05
C GLU A 567 21.86 31.55 33.67
N PRO A 568 22.36 32.58 32.97
CA PRO A 568 23.00 32.42 31.67
C PRO A 568 24.26 31.53 31.67
N ASP A 569 24.92 31.38 32.81
CA ASP A 569 26.19 30.66 32.98
C ASP A 569 26.04 29.22 33.53
N GLN A 570 24.83 28.76 33.79
CA GLN A 570 24.60 27.39 34.27
C GLN A 570 25.00 26.35 33.22
N GLU A 571 25.51 25.20 33.68
CA GLU A 571 25.98 24.09 32.85
C GLU A 571 24.86 23.38 32.06
N SER A 572 23.59 23.60 32.42
CA SER A 572 22.46 22.87 31.81
C SER A 572 22.04 23.39 30.43
N TRP A 573 22.62 24.49 29.95
CA TRP A 573 22.39 25.00 28.59
C TRP A 573 23.11 24.12 27.56
N HIS A 574 22.37 23.53 26.62
CA HIS A 574 22.93 22.58 25.65
C HIS A 574 22.21 22.59 24.30
N LEU A 575 22.83 21.92 23.33
CA LEU A 575 22.19 21.46 22.09
C LEU A 575 21.82 19.97 22.23
N ASP A 576 20.71 19.57 21.62
CA ASP A 576 20.28 18.16 21.61
C ASP A 576 21.14 17.35 20.63
N SER A 577 21.52 16.13 21.04
CA SER A 577 22.51 15.28 20.34
C SER A 577 23.85 15.98 20.08
N PRO A 578 24.55 16.41 21.15
CA PRO A 578 25.83 17.09 21.02
C PRO A 578 26.89 16.18 20.38
N SER A 579 27.83 16.80 19.67
CA SER A 579 29.01 16.15 19.08
C SER A 579 30.27 16.88 19.52
N THR A 580 31.37 16.14 19.68
CA THR A 580 32.69 16.70 19.97
C THR A 580 33.29 17.48 18.80
N HIS A 581 32.71 17.35 17.61
CA HIS A 581 33.13 18.03 16.38
C HIS A 581 31.90 18.53 15.62
N THR A 582 31.09 19.37 16.24
CA THR A 582 29.90 19.93 15.58
C THR A 582 30.36 20.97 14.56
N ARG A 583 29.97 20.81 13.29
CA ARG A 583 30.34 21.72 12.19
C ARG A 583 29.11 22.27 11.48
N ILE A 584 29.20 23.53 11.03
CA ILE A 584 28.09 24.22 10.38
C ILE A 584 27.67 23.58 9.05
N ASP A 585 28.61 22.99 8.31
CA ASP A 585 28.42 22.34 7.01
C ASP A 585 27.93 20.89 7.11
N GLU A 586 27.86 20.33 8.32
CA GLU A 586 27.42 18.96 8.59
C GLU A 586 26.09 18.88 9.35
N LEU A 587 25.46 20.03 9.65
CA LEU A 587 24.22 20.10 10.42
C LEU A 587 23.05 19.40 9.70
N ARG A 588 22.72 18.19 10.15
CA ARG A 588 21.58 17.41 9.63
C ARG A 588 20.33 17.51 10.50
N THR A 589 20.44 18.08 11.69
CA THR A 589 19.28 18.40 12.53
C THR A 589 18.61 19.64 11.98
N GLY A 590 17.38 19.49 11.48
CA GLY A 590 16.61 20.56 10.87
C GLY A 590 15.78 21.36 11.87
N LEU A 591 15.10 20.69 12.80
CA LEU A 591 14.29 21.33 13.85
C LEU A 591 14.31 20.50 15.14
N LEU A 592 14.28 21.18 16.29
CA LEU A 592 13.85 20.61 17.56
C LEU A 592 12.33 20.80 17.71
N VAL A 593 11.67 19.88 18.39
CA VAL A 593 10.20 19.87 18.50
C VAL A 593 9.82 19.69 19.96
N PHE A 594 9.21 20.68 20.59
CA PHE A 594 8.65 20.55 21.94
C PHE A 594 7.16 20.23 21.85
N ILE A 595 6.77 19.01 22.20
CA ILE A 595 5.38 18.55 22.19
C ILE A 595 4.81 18.65 23.60
N LEU A 596 3.74 19.40 23.78
CA LEU A 596 3.13 19.64 25.09
C LEU A 596 2.05 18.59 25.38
N PHE A 597 2.36 17.64 26.29
CA PHE A 597 1.47 16.56 26.66
C PHE A 597 0.64 16.84 27.93
N SER A 598 0.98 17.91 28.64
CA SER A 598 0.27 18.44 29.80
C SER A 598 0.23 19.97 29.70
N ASP A 599 -0.54 20.65 30.55
CA ASP A 599 -0.52 22.11 30.60
C ASP A 599 0.78 22.59 31.27
N LEU A 600 1.55 23.42 30.57
CA LEU A 600 2.80 24.02 31.03
C LEU A 600 2.54 25.46 31.44
N SER A 601 2.20 25.65 32.71
CA SER A 601 2.16 26.97 33.35
C SER A 601 3.57 27.46 33.69
N SER A 602 3.75 28.78 33.80
CA SER A 602 5.03 29.33 34.27
C SER A 602 5.46 28.74 35.61
N ALA A 603 6.77 28.59 35.80
CA ALA A 603 7.38 27.89 36.93
C ALA A 603 6.88 26.44 37.08
N GLY A 604 6.48 25.79 35.98
CA GLY A 604 6.03 24.39 35.93
C GLY A 604 7.15 23.37 35.76
N GLY A 605 8.40 23.82 35.90
CA GLY A 605 9.59 23.05 35.53
C GLY A 605 9.68 22.84 34.03
N ASN A 606 9.44 23.88 33.23
CA ASN A 606 9.44 23.82 31.77
C ASN A 606 10.84 23.95 31.16
N SER A 607 10.99 23.64 29.88
CA SER A 607 12.24 23.94 29.18
C SER A 607 12.38 25.44 28.94
N TRP A 608 13.59 25.96 29.03
CA TRP A 608 13.93 27.35 28.71
C TRP A 608 14.74 27.43 27.43
N LEU A 609 14.49 28.44 26.61
CA LEU A 609 15.17 28.71 25.34
C LEU A 609 15.95 30.02 25.44
N ALA A 610 17.16 30.07 24.90
CA ALA A 610 17.94 31.30 24.74
C ALA A 610 17.75 31.85 23.33
N LEU A 611 16.81 32.77 23.12
CA LEU A 611 16.28 33.15 21.80
C LEU A 611 17.33 33.68 20.81
N ASP A 612 18.41 34.28 21.33
CA ASP A 612 19.49 34.84 20.50
C ASP A 612 20.62 33.82 20.23
N SER A 613 20.55 32.64 20.84
CA SER A 613 21.57 31.61 20.70
C SER A 613 21.74 31.06 19.28
N PRO A 614 20.70 30.90 18.43
CA PRO A 614 20.89 30.40 17.06
C PRO A 614 21.94 31.17 16.26
N ALA A 615 21.89 32.51 16.31
CA ALA A 615 22.85 33.35 15.61
C ALA A 615 24.26 33.25 16.20
N LYS A 616 24.37 33.15 17.52
CA LYS A 616 25.67 33.09 18.22
C LYS A 616 26.35 31.74 18.06
N VAL A 617 25.59 30.66 18.11
CA VAL A 617 26.06 29.31 17.79
C VAL A 617 26.49 29.25 16.32
N ALA A 618 25.72 29.82 15.40
CA ALA A 618 26.12 29.89 13.98
C ALA A 618 27.47 30.60 13.79
N ARG A 619 27.68 31.75 14.45
CA ARG A 619 28.96 32.48 14.42
C ARG A 619 30.11 31.69 15.05
N ALA A 620 29.87 31.03 16.18
CA ALA A 620 30.88 30.18 16.83
C ALA A 620 31.31 29.02 15.92
N LEU A 621 30.34 28.36 15.27
CA LEU A 621 30.62 27.28 14.31
C LEU A 621 31.33 27.79 13.04
N ALA A 622 31.00 28.99 12.55
CA ALA A 622 31.68 29.58 11.41
C ALA A 622 33.12 30.02 11.72
N ALA A 623 33.39 30.43 12.96
CA ALA A 623 34.72 30.80 13.44
C ALA A 623 35.64 29.59 13.69
N ALA A 624 35.08 28.38 13.83
CA ALA A 624 35.80 27.12 14.05
C ALA A 624 35.41 26.05 13.02
N PRO A 625 35.91 26.14 11.77
CA PRO A 625 35.57 25.19 10.68
C PRO A 625 35.95 23.73 10.96
N GLU A 626 36.93 23.49 11.83
CA GLU A 626 37.33 22.17 12.33
C GLU A 626 36.26 21.52 13.23
N GLY A 627 35.35 22.32 13.77
CA GLY A 627 34.23 21.91 14.61
C GLY A 627 34.36 22.40 16.06
N VAL A 628 33.22 22.52 16.73
CA VAL A 628 33.12 22.90 18.16
C VAL A 628 32.69 21.69 18.98
N ASP A 629 33.33 21.48 20.12
CA ASP A 629 32.98 20.44 21.08
C ASP A 629 31.80 20.90 21.97
N PHE A 630 30.59 20.48 21.61
CA PHE A 630 29.38 20.73 22.40
C PHE A 630 29.11 19.61 23.44
N CYS A 631 29.98 18.61 23.57
CA CYS A 631 29.90 17.62 24.62
C CYS A 631 30.56 18.10 25.93
N HIS A 632 31.39 19.14 25.88
CA HIS A 632 31.95 19.77 27.07
C HIS A 632 30.88 20.57 27.82
N ASP A 633 30.80 20.39 29.15
CA ASP A 633 29.72 20.93 29.99
C ASP A 633 29.57 22.47 29.89
N ASP A 634 30.70 23.18 29.70
CA ASP A 634 30.71 24.65 29.56
C ASP A 634 30.42 25.18 28.13
N ALA A 635 30.35 24.33 27.11
CA ALA A 635 30.27 24.81 25.72
C ALA A 635 28.99 25.61 25.44
N GLY A 636 27.86 25.13 25.95
CA GLY A 636 26.59 25.85 25.86
C GLY A 636 26.57 27.10 26.72
N SER A 637 27.03 26.99 27.98
CA SER A 637 27.04 28.10 28.94
C SER A 637 27.92 29.28 28.48
N ALA A 638 29.06 28.99 27.82
CA ALA A 638 29.94 30.00 27.24
C ALA A 638 29.24 30.90 26.21
N ILE A 639 28.31 30.34 25.44
CA ILE A 639 27.53 31.10 24.46
C ILE A 639 26.34 31.78 25.15
N THR A 640 25.61 31.09 26.03
CA THR A 640 24.44 31.67 26.71
C THR A 640 24.78 32.82 27.64
N ARG A 641 26.00 32.89 28.22
CA ARG A 641 26.50 34.07 28.97
C ARG A 641 26.39 35.38 28.19
N THR A 642 26.43 35.30 26.87
CA THR A 642 26.31 36.48 26.02
C THR A 642 24.88 36.74 25.59
N CYS A 643 23.94 35.81 25.80
CA CYS A 643 22.52 35.92 25.44
C CYS A 643 21.75 36.81 26.42
N GLU A 644 20.78 37.55 25.88
CA GLU A 644 20.00 38.52 26.66
C GLU A 644 18.53 38.12 26.73
N ARG A 645 18.06 37.35 25.76
CA ARG A 645 16.64 36.98 25.62
C ARG A 645 16.42 35.51 25.98
N PHE A 646 15.67 35.28 27.04
CA PHE A 646 15.32 33.95 27.55
C PHE A 646 13.81 33.77 27.58
N PHE A 647 13.35 32.57 27.20
CA PHE A 647 11.94 32.25 27.07
C PHE A 647 11.61 30.92 27.73
N GLU A 648 10.65 30.91 28.65
CA GLU A 648 10.10 29.69 29.24
C GLU A 648 9.04 29.09 28.30
N VAL A 649 9.20 27.82 27.94
CA VAL A 649 8.23 27.09 27.12
C VAL A 649 6.94 26.86 27.90
N THR A 650 5.91 27.66 27.61
CA THR A 650 4.58 27.56 28.22
C THR A 650 3.51 27.28 27.17
N GLY A 651 2.40 26.68 27.58
CA GLY A 651 1.30 26.34 26.68
C GLY A 651 0.35 25.29 27.24
N GLU A 652 -0.58 24.85 26.40
CA GLU A 652 -1.60 23.87 26.79
C GLU A 652 -1.30 22.48 26.21
N ALA A 653 -1.84 21.43 26.84
CA ALA A 653 -1.78 20.09 26.29
C ALA A 653 -2.42 20.04 24.89
N GLY A 654 -1.66 19.56 23.89
CA GLY A 654 -2.06 19.60 22.47
C GLY A 654 -1.32 20.67 21.65
N ASP A 655 -0.54 21.53 22.29
CA ASP A 655 0.35 22.49 21.64
C ASP A 655 1.69 21.86 21.25
N LEU A 656 2.36 22.50 20.29
CA LEU A 656 3.68 22.08 19.82
C LEU A 656 4.53 23.30 19.47
N LEU A 657 5.83 23.31 19.81
CA LEU A 657 6.76 24.34 19.37
C LEU A 657 7.78 23.73 18.41
N LEU A 658 7.94 24.35 17.24
CA LEU A 658 9.06 24.06 16.34
C LEU A 658 10.17 25.05 16.65
N VAL A 659 11.36 24.55 16.91
CA VAL A 659 12.49 25.33 17.43
C VAL A 659 13.71 25.10 16.53
N HIS A 660 14.47 26.18 16.31
CA HIS A 660 15.67 26.17 15.49
C HIS A 660 16.71 25.18 16.06
N PRO A 661 17.44 24.42 15.21
CA PRO A 661 18.32 23.35 15.66
C PRO A 661 19.54 23.85 16.44
N LEU A 662 19.90 25.13 16.30
CA LEU A 662 20.96 25.80 17.04
C LEU A 662 20.47 26.55 18.29
N MET A 663 19.22 26.33 18.71
CA MET A 663 18.68 26.91 19.93
C MET A 663 19.25 26.20 21.16
N LEU A 664 20.08 26.92 21.92
CA LEU A 664 20.49 26.47 23.24
C LEU A 664 19.27 26.49 24.16
N HIS A 665 19.09 25.38 24.86
CA HIS A 665 17.97 25.20 25.77
C HIS A 665 18.43 24.52 27.06
N SER A 666 17.64 24.72 28.11
CA SER A 666 17.93 24.21 29.45
C SER A 666 16.69 23.60 30.08
N ALA A 667 16.90 22.58 30.92
CA ALA A 667 15.87 22.03 31.77
C ALA A 667 15.79 22.83 33.08
N SER A 668 14.58 23.00 33.60
CA SER A 668 14.36 23.64 34.90
C SER A 668 13.88 22.64 35.97
N PRO A 669 14.18 22.88 37.25
CA PRO A 669 13.50 22.20 38.35
C PRO A 669 12.00 22.53 38.32
N ASN A 670 11.16 21.63 38.84
CA ASN A 670 9.72 21.84 38.89
C ASN A 670 9.30 22.23 40.32
N PRO A 671 9.07 23.52 40.61
CA PRO A 671 8.59 23.97 41.91
C PRO A 671 7.07 23.86 42.08
N SER A 672 6.34 23.49 41.02
CA SER A 672 4.89 23.36 41.06
C SER A 672 4.44 22.08 41.78
N THR A 673 3.14 21.91 42.01
CA THR A 673 2.55 20.70 42.60
C THR A 673 2.14 19.64 41.57
N ARG A 674 2.43 19.85 40.28
CA ARG A 674 1.95 19.00 39.17
C ARG A 674 3.11 18.38 38.41
N ILE A 675 2.92 17.15 37.90
CA ILE A 675 3.89 16.52 37.01
C ILE A 675 3.78 17.17 35.62
N ARG A 676 4.91 17.58 35.05
CA ARG A 676 4.97 18.13 33.69
C ARG A 676 5.38 17.04 32.71
N PHE A 677 4.59 16.84 31.65
CA PHE A 677 4.86 15.91 30.56
C PHE A 677 5.11 16.66 29.25
N LEU A 678 6.28 16.42 28.65
CA LEU A 678 6.72 17.05 27.41
C LEU A 678 7.42 16.01 26.52
N GLY A 679 7.35 16.12 25.20
CA GLY A 679 8.23 15.37 24.29
C GLY A 679 9.20 16.32 23.59
N ASN A 680 10.42 15.86 23.29
CA ASN A 680 11.43 16.62 22.54
C ASN A 680 11.96 15.89 21.28
N PRO A 681 11.11 15.37 20.37
CA PRO A 681 11.65 14.73 19.17
C PRO A 681 12.38 15.74 18.27
N MET A 682 13.20 15.20 17.35
CA MET A 682 13.94 16.01 16.38
C MET A 682 13.53 15.67 14.95
N VAL A 683 13.62 16.68 14.08
CA VAL A 683 13.46 16.53 12.63
C VAL A 683 14.84 16.54 11.98
N TYR A 684 15.19 15.47 11.29
CA TYR A 684 16.46 15.33 10.56
C TYR A 684 16.25 15.49 9.06
N LEU A 685 17.29 15.96 8.38
CA LEU A 685 17.35 16.14 6.93
C LEU A 685 18.14 15.02 6.24
N GLN A 686 17.90 14.84 4.94
CA GLN A 686 18.61 13.89 4.07
C GLN A 686 20.02 14.37 3.71
N ALA A 687 20.19 15.69 3.59
CA ALA A 687 21.46 16.38 3.38
C ALA A 687 21.63 17.45 4.48
N PRO A 688 22.86 17.89 4.80
CA PRO A 688 23.07 18.99 5.73
C PRO A 688 22.34 20.27 5.31
N LEU A 689 22.07 21.14 6.27
CA LEU A 689 21.62 22.51 6.02
C LEU A 689 22.68 23.25 5.19
N ASP A 690 22.23 24.06 4.23
CA ASP A 690 23.11 24.91 3.43
C ASP A 690 22.60 26.36 3.45
N HIS A 691 23.27 27.18 4.26
CA HIS A 691 22.94 28.60 4.39
C HIS A 691 23.36 29.45 3.18
N ARG A 692 24.13 28.89 2.23
CA ARG A 692 24.67 29.60 1.05
C ARG A 692 23.90 29.34 -0.24
N ARG A 693 22.88 28.48 -0.18
CA ARG A 693 22.07 28.14 -1.35
C ARG A 693 21.29 29.34 -1.88
N ALA A 694 20.92 29.28 -3.17
CA ALA A 694 20.18 30.35 -3.84
C ALA A 694 18.79 30.63 -3.24
N ASP A 695 18.13 29.61 -2.69
CA ASP A 695 16.82 29.73 -2.02
C ASP A 695 16.85 29.05 -0.63
N PRO A 696 17.38 29.72 0.40
CA PRO A 696 17.48 29.16 1.74
C PRO A 696 16.11 29.02 2.40
N SER A 697 15.85 27.91 3.09
CA SER A 697 14.65 27.77 3.92
C SER A 697 14.70 28.74 5.11
N PRO A 698 13.58 29.02 5.81
CA PRO A 698 13.60 29.89 7.00
C PRO A 698 14.67 29.52 8.05
N VAL A 699 14.88 28.22 8.31
CA VAL A 699 15.98 27.74 9.17
C VAL A 699 17.36 28.15 8.62
N GLU A 700 17.60 27.95 7.33
CA GLU A 700 18.86 28.30 6.67
C GLU A 700 19.07 29.82 6.62
N ARG A 701 17.99 30.60 6.49
CA ARG A 701 18.01 32.07 6.51
C ARG A 701 18.43 32.64 7.86
N VAL A 702 18.03 32.01 8.98
CA VAL A 702 18.51 32.40 10.31
C VAL A 702 20.03 32.29 10.39
N ILE A 703 20.60 31.20 9.86
CA ILE A 703 22.05 30.99 9.81
C ILE A 703 22.70 32.01 8.86
N ALA A 704 22.16 32.20 7.65
CA ALA A 704 22.71 33.13 6.66
C ALA A 704 22.78 34.57 7.22
N ARG A 705 21.68 35.09 7.77
CA ARG A 705 21.61 36.43 8.39
C ARG A 705 22.57 36.62 9.56
N ALA A 706 22.94 35.55 10.26
CA ALA A 706 23.87 35.63 11.37
C ALA A 706 25.34 35.78 10.92
N LEU A 707 25.64 35.35 9.68
CA LEU A 707 26.98 35.31 9.09
C LEU A 707 27.24 36.41 8.06
N GLU A 708 26.18 37.10 7.61
CA GLU A 708 26.25 38.43 7.00
C GLU A 708 26.76 39.46 8.01
#